data_AF-A0AA51UH92-F1
#
_entry.id   AF-A0AA51UH92-F1
#
_cell.length_a   1.000
_cell.length_b   1.000
_cell.length_c   1.000
_cell.angle_alpha   90.00
_cell.angle_beta   90.00
_cell.angle_gamma   90.00
#
_symmetry.space_group_name_H-M   'P 1'
#
loop_
_entity.id
_entity.type
_entity.pdbx_description
1 polymer ?
#
loop_
_entity_poly.entity_id
_entity_poly.type
_entity_poly.pdbx_seq_one_letter_code
_entity_poly.pdbx_strand_id
1 'polypeptide(L)'
;MTEIKETSEDLIVNDQTDTISTESPDLQEPEENRTGTSQKSKSKRPKKKFDIDHHTKKATIYVNILKRIPFVLIGDRIKARKANYQNLQKQLNQARIPISHEMYISNAIFYSIIAGIVGALVGLFLTYTVIVLVGLPDQLTNITFSSRMAALLEYKEIFLSFFITIVFMLGMGGVVYALFMIFPGFQASERKSKIDMQLPYAVTFMYALSKGGMNIIDIFRAIASAEDTYGEVSKEVDSIVRDMDYFGHDLRTALSSASEITPSDRFQDLIYNLLTVIDSGGNIPNYFRDKSEQYLIKAEVDQKGFLETLGLLAESYVTAFVAGPLFIIIMGVMMAVMGSGTTTMVSAIIYAVLPVGSLMFVVMISIITPTEMGEPKLLPTNETLDHGIPDIPKNLEQTYDENDELIDESEEKVRERKYFEGFIKSKKSLAFRNILNNPLAPMYQNPLATLAVTIPLALLVILVPLFMNMNIARNPIMLIDFIDDKLVLALFIVIVPLSIFHELKARRKRKLESSFPDFLKKLASTNETGMTLRDAIRLMAKSDTDSLSKEIKKIWHDIFWGLEINDGLIRFANRLRTQVVTRSLSLITKANESSGDIGEVLMVAARDASSEQGMKRERGMSMMIYIVIIYISFMVFVGVIYVISTTFLTEMAEAGQQMASSGSTAGGFLGNFDLEYYTRLFKHASILQGLSSGLMAGAMGEGSVLSGLKHSTIMIAIGYTIFTLFI
;
A
#
# COMPACT_ATOMS: atom_id res chain seq x y z
N MET A 1 -48.25 -20.96 30.87
CA MET A 1 -49.49 -21.52 31.45
C MET A 1 -50.32 -20.31 31.86
N THR A 2 -51.33 -19.82 31.14
CA THR A 2 -52.07 -20.24 29.93
C THR A 2 -52.80 -18.94 29.53
N GLU A 3 -52.41 -18.28 28.44
CA GLU A 3 -53.06 -18.29 27.11
C GLU A 3 -54.26 -17.31 26.98
N ILE A 4 -54.14 -16.41 26.01
CA ILE A 4 -55.15 -15.47 25.49
C ILE A 4 -55.36 -15.83 24.02
N LYS A 5 -56.62 -16.00 23.57
CA LYS A 5 -57.06 -15.64 22.20
C LYS A 5 -58.57 -15.85 21.98
N GLU A 6 -59.23 -14.80 21.50
CA GLU A 6 -60.46 -14.80 20.67
C GLU A 6 -60.47 -13.47 19.88
N THR A 7 -60.38 -13.52 18.53
CA THR A 7 -61.43 -13.19 17.50
C THR A 7 -61.64 -11.68 17.30
N SER A 8 -61.93 -11.10 16.12
CA SER A 8 -62.36 -11.54 14.77
C SER A 8 -62.45 -10.31 13.84
N GLU A 9 -62.88 -10.53 12.59
CA GLU A 9 -63.39 -9.62 11.53
C GLU A 9 -62.38 -9.21 10.44
N ASP A 10 -62.65 -9.21 9.13
CA ASP A 10 -63.67 -9.73 8.19
C ASP A 10 -63.36 -8.95 6.88
N LEU A 11 -63.75 -9.26 5.64
CA LEU A 11 -64.19 -10.43 4.88
C LEU A 11 -64.13 -9.94 3.41
N ILE A 12 -63.77 -10.83 2.49
CA ILE A 12 -63.76 -10.65 1.02
C ILE A 12 -65.16 -10.94 0.48
N VAL A 13 -65.67 -10.20 -0.53
CA VAL A 13 -66.57 -10.77 -1.56
C VAL A 13 -66.36 -10.09 -2.92
N ASN A 14 -66.38 -10.94 -3.96
CA ASN A 14 -66.16 -10.74 -5.38
C ASN A 14 -67.51 -10.56 -6.14
N ASP A 15 -67.47 -10.01 -7.36
CA ASP A 15 -67.95 -10.65 -8.62
C ASP A 15 -68.75 -9.78 -9.63
N GLN A 16 -68.39 -10.00 -10.92
CA GLN A 16 -69.17 -10.00 -12.19
C GLN A 16 -69.61 -8.75 -13.02
N THR A 17 -69.04 -8.72 -14.24
CA THR A 17 -69.59 -8.50 -15.63
C THR A 17 -70.42 -7.26 -16.03
N ASP A 18 -69.98 -6.53 -17.07
CA ASP A 18 -70.65 -6.49 -18.41
C ASP A 18 -69.96 -5.58 -19.45
N THR A 19 -70.09 -5.96 -20.73
CA THR A 19 -69.55 -5.36 -21.97
C THR A 19 -70.44 -4.28 -22.58
N ILE A 20 -69.90 -3.15 -23.09
CA ILE A 20 -70.50 -2.34 -24.19
C ILE A 20 -69.40 -1.68 -25.05
N SER A 21 -69.60 -1.72 -26.37
CA SER A 21 -68.81 -1.08 -27.45
C SER A 21 -69.55 0.13 -28.03
N THR A 22 -68.86 1.21 -28.41
CA THR A 22 -69.31 2.27 -29.35
C THR A 22 -68.06 3.00 -29.87
N GLU A 23 -67.65 2.78 -31.12
CA GLU A 23 -67.93 3.59 -32.34
C GLU A 23 -67.18 4.94 -32.44
N SER A 24 -66.34 5.06 -33.48
CA SER A 24 -65.72 6.29 -34.00
C SER A 24 -66.64 7.00 -35.01
N PRO A 25 -66.41 8.28 -35.36
CA PRO A 25 -65.82 8.55 -36.68
C PRO A 25 -64.92 9.81 -36.83
N ASP A 26 -64.14 9.74 -37.91
CA ASP A 26 -63.25 10.64 -38.65
C ASP A 26 -63.47 12.18 -38.66
N LEU A 27 -62.37 12.93 -38.92
CA LEU A 27 -62.17 13.71 -40.16
C LEU A 27 -60.74 14.33 -40.29
N GLN A 28 -60.09 13.96 -41.41
CA GLN A 28 -59.24 14.73 -42.34
C GLN A 28 -57.72 14.99 -42.11
N GLU A 29 -56.97 14.21 -42.91
CA GLU A 29 -55.68 14.38 -43.64
C GLU A 29 -55.34 15.79 -44.19
N PRO A 30 -54.05 16.09 -44.56
CA PRO A 30 -53.49 15.61 -45.84
C PRO A 30 -52.02 15.16 -45.87
N GLU A 31 -51.78 14.39 -46.94
CA GLU A 31 -50.57 13.77 -47.50
C GLU A 31 -49.24 14.55 -47.45
N GLU A 32 -48.12 13.82 -47.31
CA GLU A 32 -46.96 14.05 -48.19
C GLU A 32 -46.03 12.82 -48.35
N ASN A 33 -45.93 12.37 -49.60
CA ASN A 33 -44.83 11.74 -50.33
C ASN A 33 -43.76 10.83 -49.65
N ARG A 34 -43.69 9.60 -50.20
CA ARG A 34 -42.50 8.72 -50.19
C ARG A 34 -41.50 9.15 -51.27
N THR A 35 -40.20 9.22 -50.95
CA THR A 35 -39.09 8.73 -51.80
C THR A 35 -37.76 8.66 -51.03
N GLY A 36 -37.11 7.47 -51.04
CA GLY A 36 -35.65 7.22 -50.94
C GLY A 36 -34.91 7.74 -49.70
N THR A 37 -34.08 6.99 -48.96
CA THR A 37 -33.04 6.07 -49.45
C THR A 37 -32.46 5.34 -48.23
N SER A 38 -32.15 4.06 -48.41
CA SER A 38 -31.52 3.15 -47.46
C SER A 38 -30.32 3.74 -46.67
N GLN A 39 -30.42 3.78 -45.34
CA GLN A 39 -29.25 3.60 -44.46
C GLN A 39 -29.56 2.56 -43.38
N LYS A 40 -28.98 1.37 -43.55
CA LYS A 40 -28.88 0.32 -42.55
C LYS A 40 -28.17 0.85 -41.29
N SER A 41 -28.94 1.28 -40.29
CA SER A 41 -28.43 1.38 -38.92
C SER A 41 -28.33 -0.03 -38.35
N LYS A 42 -27.12 -0.60 -38.39
CA LYS A 42 -26.78 -1.80 -37.61
C LYS A 42 -26.94 -1.42 -36.13
N SER A 43 -28.04 -1.82 -35.50
CA SER A 43 -28.13 -1.81 -34.04
C SER A 43 -27.03 -2.73 -33.51
N LYS A 44 -25.98 -2.12 -32.95
CA LYS A 44 -25.00 -2.85 -32.16
C LYS A 44 -25.74 -3.36 -30.94
N ARG A 45 -26.02 -4.67 -30.89
CA ARG A 45 -26.39 -5.36 -29.65
C ARG A 45 -25.44 -4.86 -28.53
N PRO A 46 -25.95 -4.38 -27.39
CA PRO A 46 -25.08 -4.12 -26.26
C PRO A 46 -24.42 -5.44 -25.90
N LYS A 47 -23.09 -5.44 -25.80
CA LYS A 47 -22.34 -6.62 -25.35
C LYS A 47 -22.88 -6.99 -23.97
N LYS A 48 -23.37 -8.23 -23.80
CA LYS A 48 -23.64 -8.83 -22.49
C LYS A 48 -22.45 -8.50 -21.59
N LYS A 49 -22.64 -7.59 -20.65
CA LYS A 49 -21.72 -7.47 -19.52
C LYS A 49 -21.81 -8.82 -18.83
N PHE A 50 -20.70 -9.55 -18.79
CA PHE A 50 -20.59 -10.73 -17.94
C PHE A 50 -20.99 -10.29 -16.54
N ASP A 51 -22.16 -10.71 -16.07
CA ASP A 51 -22.62 -10.39 -14.73
C ASP A 51 -21.87 -11.29 -13.76
N ILE A 52 -20.72 -10.79 -13.33
CA ILE A 52 -19.80 -11.48 -12.42
C ILE A 52 -20.51 -11.73 -11.08
N ASP A 53 -21.50 -10.91 -10.69
CA ASP A 53 -22.07 -10.90 -9.34
C ASP A 53 -22.96 -12.11 -9.02
N HIS A 54 -23.68 -12.66 -10.01
CA HIS A 54 -24.48 -13.87 -9.81
C HIS A 54 -23.61 -15.13 -9.69
N HIS A 55 -22.57 -15.23 -10.53
CA HIS A 55 -21.64 -16.36 -10.50
C HIS A 55 -20.70 -16.31 -9.28
N THR A 56 -20.30 -15.13 -8.81
CA THR A 56 -19.52 -14.98 -7.57
C THR A 56 -20.34 -15.34 -6.34
N LYS A 57 -21.62 -14.99 -6.27
CA LYS A 57 -22.51 -15.41 -5.17
C LYS A 57 -22.66 -16.93 -5.10
N LYS A 58 -22.93 -17.59 -6.24
CA LYS A 58 -22.95 -19.07 -6.31
C LYS A 58 -21.59 -19.67 -5.93
N ALA A 59 -20.48 -19.14 -6.45
CA ALA A 59 -19.14 -19.60 -6.09
C ALA A 59 -18.84 -19.43 -4.59
N THR A 60 -19.29 -18.34 -3.96
CA THR A 60 -19.12 -18.10 -2.52
C THR A 60 -19.87 -19.13 -1.68
N ILE A 61 -21.07 -19.55 -2.12
CA ILE A 61 -21.84 -20.62 -1.48
C ILE A 61 -21.09 -21.95 -1.59
N TYR A 62 -20.58 -22.32 -2.78
CA TYR A 62 -19.78 -23.55 -2.95
C TYR A 62 -18.48 -23.53 -2.14
N VAL A 63 -17.79 -22.38 -2.07
CA VAL A 63 -16.58 -22.23 -1.24
C VAL A 63 -16.90 -22.36 0.25
N ASN A 64 -18.04 -21.84 0.72
CA ASN A 64 -18.46 -21.99 2.11
C ASN A 64 -18.87 -23.43 2.45
N ILE A 65 -19.50 -24.14 1.51
CA ILE A 65 -19.77 -25.59 1.65
C ILE A 65 -18.45 -26.36 1.69
N LEU A 66 -17.51 -26.04 0.80
CA LEU A 66 -16.19 -26.67 0.74
C LEU A 66 -15.38 -26.46 2.03
N LYS A 67 -15.51 -25.30 2.69
CA LYS A 67 -14.90 -25.02 4.01
C LYS A 67 -15.50 -25.84 5.16
N ARG A 68 -16.72 -26.37 5.02
CA ARG A 68 -17.39 -27.19 6.04
C ARG A 68 -17.07 -28.69 5.91
N ILE A 69 -16.72 -29.16 4.71
CA ILE A 69 -16.38 -30.57 4.45
C ILE A 69 -15.19 -31.06 5.33
N PRO A 70 -14.06 -30.32 5.45
CA PRO A 70 -12.96 -30.71 6.32
C PRO A 70 -13.36 -30.80 7.79
N PHE A 71 -14.25 -29.91 8.25
CA PHE A 71 -14.71 -29.89 9.63
C PHE A 71 -15.55 -31.12 9.96
N VAL A 72 -16.42 -31.58 9.06
CA VAL A 72 -17.20 -32.81 9.27
C VAL A 72 -16.30 -34.05 9.30
N LEU A 73 -15.21 -34.06 8.54
CA LEU A 73 -14.28 -35.20 8.45
C LEU A 73 -13.30 -35.30 9.64
N ILE A 74 -12.79 -34.17 10.14
CA ILE A 74 -11.65 -34.14 11.10
C ILE A 74 -11.98 -33.38 12.40
N GLY A 75 -13.06 -32.60 12.43
CA GLY A 75 -13.41 -31.71 13.54
C GLY A 75 -13.49 -32.40 14.90
N ASP A 76 -14.12 -33.58 14.98
CA ASP A 76 -14.28 -34.33 16.23
C ASP A 76 -12.94 -34.77 16.84
N ARG A 77 -11.93 -35.10 16.00
CA ARG A 77 -10.58 -35.47 16.47
C ARG A 77 -9.78 -34.27 16.95
N ILE A 78 -10.02 -33.09 16.37
CA ILE A 78 -9.36 -31.84 16.79
C ILE A 78 -9.97 -31.33 18.10
N LYS A 79 -11.30 -31.45 18.26
CA LYS A 79 -12.02 -31.08 19.49
C LYS A 79 -11.51 -31.86 20.71
N ALA A 80 -11.13 -33.13 20.53
CA ALA A 80 -10.52 -33.94 21.59
C ALA A 80 -9.13 -33.44 22.05
N ARG A 81 -8.46 -32.54 21.31
CA ARG A 81 -7.13 -31.97 21.61
C ARG A 81 -7.18 -30.47 21.96
N LYS A 82 -8.31 -29.97 22.46
CA LYS A 82 -8.53 -28.54 22.78
C LYS A 82 -7.42 -27.88 23.59
N ALA A 83 -6.80 -28.60 24.54
CA ALA A 83 -5.71 -28.07 25.38
C ALA A 83 -4.48 -27.61 24.58
N ASN A 84 -4.16 -28.28 23.46
CA ASN A 84 -2.98 -27.97 22.65
C ASN A 84 -3.16 -26.70 21.78
N TYR A 85 -4.40 -26.22 21.63
CA TYR A 85 -4.74 -25.12 20.72
C TYR A 85 -5.30 -23.88 21.44
N GLN A 86 -5.13 -23.77 22.75
CA GLN A 86 -5.57 -22.59 23.52
C GLN A 86 -4.91 -21.29 23.02
N ASN A 87 -3.61 -21.33 22.71
CA ASN A 87 -2.90 -20.18 22.15
C ASN A 87 -3.45 -19.76 20.78
N LEU A 88 -3.77 -20.74 19.92
CA LEU A 88 -4.36 -20.47 18.61
C LEU A 88 -5.77 -19.89 18.77
N GLN A 89 -6.57 -20.39 19.72
CA GLN A 89 -7.88 -19.83 20.02
C GLN A 89 -7.77 -18.37 20.48
N LYS A 90 -6.81 -18.06 21.37
CA LYS A 90 -6.53 -16.69 21.79
C LYS A 90 -6.14 -15.82 20.60
N GLN A 91 -5.25 -16.29 19.73
CA GLN A 91 -4.82 -15.56 18.52
C GLN A 91 -5.96 -15.33 17.53
N LEU A 92 -6.87 -16.30 17.35
CA LEU A 92 -8.04 -16.15 16.48
C LEU A 92 -9.00 -15.07 17.00
N ASN A 93 -9.26 -15.06 18.32
CA ASN A 93 -10.06 -14.02 18.97
C ASN A 93 -9.39 -12.64 18.85
N GLN A 94 -8.09 -12.58 19.16
CA GLN A 94 -7.26 -11.38 19.03
C GLN A 94 -7.17 -10.87 17.59
N ALA A 95 -7.23 -11.75 16.59
CA ALA A 95 -7.26 -11.39 15.17
C ALA A 95 -8.67 -11.07 14.66
N ARG A 96 -9.72 -11.17 15.49
CA ARG A 96 -11.14 -11.01 15.11
C ARG A 96 -11.56 -11.88 13.92
N ILE A 97 -11.01 -13.09 13.82
CA ILE A 97 -11.40 -14.03 12.76
C ILE A 97 -12.63 -14.80 13.25
N PRO A 98 -13.82 -14.66 12.60
CA PRO A 98 -15.08 -15.19 13.10
C PRO A 98 -15.24 -16.69 12.77
N ILE A 99 -14.24 -17.49 13.13
CA ILE A 99 -14.21 -18.94 12.90
C ILE A 99 -13.71 -19.65 14.15
N SER A 100 -14.28 -20.83 14.44
CA SER A 100 -13.80 -21.66 15.53
C SER A 100 -12.41 -22.23 15.23
N HIS A 101 -11.60 -22.42 16.27
CA HIS A 101 -10.26 -23.01 16.15
C HIS A 101 -10.29 -24.39 15.48
N GLU A 102 -11.33 -25.18 15.75
CA GLU A 102 -11.56 -26.50 15.16
C GLU A 102 -11.75 -26.42 13.63
N MET A 103 -12.57 -25.47 13.16
CA MET A 103 -12.82 -25.26 11.74
C MET A 103 -11.59 -24.70 11.03
N TYR A 104 -10.79 -23.88 11.72
CA TYR A 104 -9.55 -23.33 11.16
C TYR A 104 -8.49 -24.41 10.90
N ILE A 105 -8.20 -25.25 11.90
CA ILE A 105 -7.19 -26.32 11.78
C ILE A 105 -7.63 -27.35 10.75
N SER A 106 -8.92 -27.70 10.72
CA SER A 106 -9.46 -28.64 9.73
C SER A 106 -9.22 -28.14 8.30
N ASN A 107 -9.44 -26.85 8.05
CA ASN A 107 -9.15 -26.23 6.77
C ASN A 107 -7.64 -26.18 6.47
N ALA A 108 -6.79 -25.86 7.46
CA ALA A 108 -5.34 -25.81 7.30
C ALA A 108 -4.76 -27.18 6.86
N ILE A 109 -5.21 -28.28 7.46
CA ILE A 109 -4.80 -29.65 7.09
C ILE A 109 -5.33 -30.01 5.69
N PHE A 110 -6.56 -29.64 5.37
CA PHE A 110 -7.13 -29.95 4.06
C PHE A 110 -6.40 -29.22 2.92
N TYR A 111 -6.15 -27.92 3.08
CA TYR A 111 -5.40 -27.14 2.09
C TYR A 111 -3.94 -27.57 1.99
N SER A 112 -3.31 -28.04 3.08
CA SER A 112 -1.94 -28.56 3.02
C SER A 112 -1.85 -29.87 2.23
N ILE A 113 -2.85 -30.75 2.35
CA ILE A 113 -2.92 -31.99 1.55
C ILE A 113 -3.08 -31.65 0.06
N ILE A 114 -3.99 -30.72 -0.28
CA ILE A 114 -4.17 -30.26 -1.67
C ILE A 114 -2.87 -29.64 -2.20
N ALA A 115 -2.24 -28.77 -1.42
CA ALA A 115 -0.98 -28.16 -1.79
C ALA A 115 0.14 -29.20 -1.94
N GLY A 116 0.15 -30.26 -1.13
CA GLY A 116 1.08 -31.37 -1.30
C GLY A 116 0.85 -32.11 -2.62
N ILE A 117 -0.39 -32.39 -3.01
CA ILE A 117 -0.72 -33.01 -4.31
C ILE A 117 -0.26 -32.12 -5.47
N VAL A 118 -0.51 -30.80 -5.39
CA VAL A 118 -0.02 -29.83 -6.39
C VAL A 118 1.51 -29.78 -6.39
N GLY A 119 2.15 -29.80 -5.23
CA GLY A 119 3.59 -29.86 -5.08
C GLY A 119 4.19 -31.10 -5.74
N ALA A 120 3.54 -32.25 -5.63
CA ALA A 120 3.95 -33.47 -6.32
C ALA A 120 3.91 -33.31 -7.85
N LEU A 121 2.84 -32.69 -8.39
CA LEU A 121 2.73 -32.42 -9.84
C LEU A 121 3.79 -31.44 -10.33
N VAL A 122 4.03 -30.37 -9.56
CA VAL A 122 5.09 -29.40 -9.85
C VAL A 122 6.46 -30.04 -9.78
N GLY A 123 6.71 -30.87 -8.76
CA GLY A 123 7.95 -31.64 -8.60
C GLY A 123 8.22 -32.53 -9.81
N LEU A 124 7.22 -33.26 -10.29
CA LEU A 124 7.31 -34.10 -11.49
C LEU A 124 7.66 -33.26 -12.73
N PHE A 125 7.00 -32.12 -12.94
CA PHE A 125 7.29 -31.22 -14.06
C PHE A 125 8.71 -30.62 -13.98
N LEU A 126 9.16 -30.22 -12.79
CA LEU A 126 10.49 -29.68 -12.55
C LEU A 126 11.56 -30.74 -12.81
N THR A 127 11.36 -31.97 -12.32
CA THR A 127 12.24 -33.09 -12.61
C THR A 127 12.34 -33.34 -14.11
N TYR A 128 11.20 -33.41 -14.82
CA TYR A 128 11.20 -33.57 -16.28
C TYR A 128 12.02 -32.47 -16.98
N THR A 129 11.84 -31.21 -16.57
CA THR A 129 12.56 -30.06 -17.14
C THR A 129 14.06 -30.12 -16.84
N VAL A 130 14.46 -30.47 -15.63
CA VAL A 130 15.87 -30.58 -15.23
C VAL A 130 16.57 -31.70 -16.00
N ILE A 131 15.92 -32.86 -16.16
CA ILE A 131 16.49 -34.00 -16.90
C ILE A 131 16.65 -33.65 -18.39
N VAL A 132 15.65 -33.00 -19.00
CA VAL A 132 15.66 -32.72 -20.46
C VAL A 132 16.49 -31.49 -20.84
N LEU A 133 16.47 -30.42 -20.04
CA LEU A 133 17.06 -29.13 -20.41
C LEU A 133 18.50 -28.95 -19.88
N VAL A 134 18.77 -29.38 -18.66
CA VAL A 134 20.07 -29.15 -18.01
C VAL A 134 21.04 -30.29 -18.32
N GLY A 135 20.53 -31.52 -18.49
CA GLY A 135 21.34 -32.73 -18.46
C GLY A 135 21.98 -32.88 -17.09
N LEU A 136 21.89 -34.04 -16.45
CA LEU A 136 22.56 -34.25 -15.16
C LEU A 136 24.07 -34.02 -15.34
N PRO A 137 24.67 -32.99 -14.72
CA PRO A 137 26.11 -32.80 -14.85
C PRO A 137 26.77 -33.97 -14.14
N ASP A 138 27.60 -34.74 -14.84
CA ASP A 138 28.34 -35.89 -14.27
C ASP A 138 29.17 -35.49 -13.03
N GLN A 139 29.43 -34.20 -12.84
CA GLN A 139 30.21 -33.65 -11.72
C GLN A 139 29.39 -33.24 -10.48
N LEU A 140 28.06 -33.08 -10.57
CA LEU A 140 27.26 -32.60 -9.43
C LEU A 140 26.83 -33.72 -8.45
N THR A 141 26.93 -34.98 -8.88
CA THR A 141 26.54 -36.16 -8.07
C THR A 141 27.66 -37.20 -8.03
N ASN A 142 28.79 -36.86 -7.41
CA ASN A 142 29.87 -37.80 -7.13
C ASN A 142 29.50 -38.79 -5.99
N ILE A 143 28.35 -39.45 -6.11
CA ILE A 143 27.94 -40.53 -5.20
C ILE A 143 28.54 -41.82 -5.75
N THR A 144 29.72 -42.20 -5.27
CA THR A 144 30.40 -43.43 -5.67
C THR A 144 29.80 -44.63 -4.93
N PHE A 145 28.88 -45.35 -5.57
CA PHE A 145 28.36 -46.60 -5.03
C PHE A 145 29.36 -47.76 -5.26
N SER A 146 29.57 -48.60 -4.24
CA SER A 146 30.41 -49.81 -4.32
C SER A 146 29.91 -50.76 -5.43
N SER A 147 30.80 -51.55 -6.04
CA SER A 147 30.56 -52.38 -7.25
C SER A 147 29.37 -53.35 -7.19
N ARG A 148 28.87 -53.70 -6.00
CA ARG A 148 27.62 -54.48 -5.81
C ARG A 148 26.33 -53.67 -5.97
N MET A 149 26.41 -52.35 -5.93
CA MET A 149 25.30 -51.40 -6.10
C MET A 149 25.29 -50.75 -7.50
N ALA A 150 26.16 -51.19 -8.42
CA ALA A 150 26.21 -50.66 -9.79
C ALA A 150 24.89 -50.84 -10.56
N ALA A 151 24.09 -51.85 -10.23
CA ALA A 151 22.76 -52.07 -10.80
C ALA A 151 21.74 -50.97 -10.39
N LEU A 152 21.97 -50.22 -9.30
CA LEU A 152 21.13 -49.09 -8.89
C LEU A 152 21.41 -47.81 -9.69
N LEU A 153 22.56 -47.72 -10.38
CA LEU A 153 22.92 -46.56 -11.21
C LEU A 153 22.01 -46.43 -12.44
N GLU A 154 21.44 -47.54 -12.92
CA GLU A 154 20.48 -47.55 -14.04
C GLU A 154 19.13 -46.91 -13.65
N TYR A 155 18.77 -46.93 -12.36
CA TYR A 155 17.56 -46.31 -11.82
C TYR A 155 17.80 -44.92 -11.21
N LYS A 156 18.97 -44.30 -11.42
CA LYS A 156 19.35 -43.01 -10.81
C LYS A 156 18.35 -41.89 -11.09
N GLU A 157 17.81 -41.85 -12.31
CA GLU A 157 16.86 -40.82 -12.75
C GLU A 157 15.48 -41.00 -12.10
N ILE A 158 15.03 -42.25 -11.97
CA ILE A 158 13.76 -42.60 -11.31
C ILE A 158 13.86 -42.29 -9.81
N PHE A 159 14.99 -42.64 -9.17
CA PHE A 159 15.22 -42.34 -7.77
C PHE A 159 15.28 -40.83 -7.50
N LEU A 160 16.00 -40.07 -8.34
CA LEU A 160 16.08 -38.62 -8.24
C LEU A 160 14.70 -37.96 -8.48
N SER A 161 13.93 -38.45 -9.45
CA SER A 161 12.57 -37.99 -9.72
C SER A 161 11.65 -38.22 -8.53
N PHE A 162 11.69 -39.41 -7.94
CA PHE A 162 10.89 -39.76 -6.78
C PHE A 162 11.26 -38.90 -5.57
N PHE A 163 12.57 -38.71 -5.34
CA PHE A 163 13.08 -37.88 -4.26
C PHE A 163 12.63 -36.41 -4.41
N ILE A 164 12.83 -35.79 -5.57
CA ILE A 164 12.39 -34.41 -5.83
C ILE A 164 10.87 -34.29 -5.66
N THR A 165 10.10 -35.23 -6.20
CA THR A 165 8.63 -35.21 -6.09
C THR A 165 8.16 -35.27 -4.63
N ILE A 166 8.76 -36.14 -3.81
CA ILE A 166 8.44 -36.22 -2.36
C ILE A 166 8.84 -34.94 -1.63
N VAL A 167 10.03 -34.41 -1.92
CA VAL A 167 10.51 -33.16 -1.30
C VAL A 167 9.58 -32.00 -1.63
N PHE A 168 9.11 -31.88 -2.87
CA PHE A 168 8.14 -30.85 -3.25
C PHE A 168 6.75 -31.11 -2.67
N MET A 169 6.29 -32.36 -2.58
CA MET A 169 5.02 -32.72 -1.96
C MET A 169 5.00 -32.35 -0.47
N LEU A 170 5.99 -32.81 0.30
CA LEU A 170 6.10 -32.53 1.73
C LEU A 170 6.46 -31.07 1.99
N GLY A 171 7.33 -30.48 1.17
CA GLY A 171 7.74 -29.09 1.25
C GLY A 171 6.57 -28.14 1.03
N MET A 172 5.86 -28.27 -0.08
CA MET A 172 4.72 -27.39 -0.40
C MET A 172 3.57 -27.59 0.58
N GLY A 173 3.23 -28.83 0.95
CA GLY A 173 2.22 -29.12 1.96
C GLY A 173 2.60 -28.56 3.34
N GLY A 174 3.84 -28.77 3.77
CA GLY A 174 4.38 -28.27 5.04
C GLY A 174 4.41 -26.74 5.11
N VAL A 175 4.85 -26.08 4.03
CA VAL A 175 4.86 -24.61 3.91
C VAL A 175 3.45 -24.05 4.02
N VAL A 176 2.48 -24.62 3.30
CA VAL A 176 1.09 -24.15 3.37
C VAL A 176 0.53 -24.33 4.77
N TYR A 177 0.72 -25.48 5.42
CA TYR A 177 0.29 -25.68 6.81
C TYR A 177 0.95 -24.68 7.77
N ALA A 178 2.26 -24.44 7.63
CA ALA A 178 3.00 -23.48 8.44
C ALA A 178 2.47 -22.04 8.25
N LEU A 179 2.21 -21.64 7.00
CA LEU A 179 1.61 -20.34 6.69
C LEU A 179 0.24 -20.18 7.35
N PHE A 180 -0.64 -21.20 7.28
CA PHE A 180 -1.92 -21.19 7.98
C PHE A 180 -1.75 -21.08 9.50
N MET A 181 -0.79 -21.76 10.11
CA MET A 181 -0.58 -21.67 11.56
C MET A 181 -0.01 -20.31 12.00
N ILE A 182 0.83 -19.67 11.18
CA ILE A 182 1.44 -18.38 11.49
C ILE A 182 0.45 -17.22 11.22
N PHE A 183 -0.46 -17.38 10.26
CA PHE A 183 -1.32 -16.31 9.77
C PHE A 183 -2.20 -15.62 10.84
N PRO A 184 -2.87 -16.33 11.78
CA PRO A 184 -3.63 -15.67 12.86
C PRO A 184 -2.72 -14.87 13.79
N GLY A 185 -1.54 -15.42 14.12
CA GLY A 185 -0.53 -14.72 14.91
C GLY A 185 -0.01 -13.47 14.22
N PHE A 186 0.23 -13.53 12.91
CA PHE A 186 0.64 -12.38 12.10
C PHE A 186 -0.45 -11.29 12.09
N GLN A 187 -1.72 -11.65 11.83
CA GLN A 187 -2.83 -10.68 11.88
C GLN A 187 -3.02 -10.08 13.28
N ALA A 188 -2.99 -10.90 14.33
CA ALA A 188 -3.06 -10.40 15.70
C ALA A 188 -1.91 -9.43 16.02
N SER A 189 -0.69 -9.72 15.54
CA SER A 189 0.47 -8.85 15.71
C SER A 189 0.36 -7.56 14.89
N GLU A 190 -0.19 -7.62 13.68
CA GLU A 190 -0.44 -6.44 12.85
C GLU A 190 -1.46 -5.52 13.54
N ARG A 191 -2.54 -6.09 14.09
CA ARG A 191 -3.53 -5.35 14.89
C ARG A 191 -2.89 -4.76 16.16
N LYS A 192 -2.11 -5.55 16.90
CA LYS A 192 -1.34 -5.07 18.07
C LYS A 192 -0.51 -3.85 17.72
N SER A 193 0.26 -3.92 16.63
CA SER A 193 1.10 -2.81 16.16
C SER A 193 0.28 -1.57 15.81
N LYS A 194 -0.84 -1.73 15.08
CA LYS A 194 -1.75 -0.62 14.74
C LYS A 194 -2.36 0.03 15.99
N ILE A 195 -2.78 -0.78 16.98
CA ILE A 195 -3.29 -0.30 18.26
C ILE A 195 -2.20 0.48 19.00
N ASP A 196 -1.02 -0.12 19.21
CA ASP A 196 0.08 0.49 19.97
C ASP A 196 0.57 1.81 19.36
N MET A 197 0.53 1.93 18.02
CA MET A 197 0.91 3.14 17.30
C MET A 197 -0.12 4.27 17.45
N GLN A 198 -1.41 3.95 17.48
CA GLN A 198 -2.49 4.95 17.59
C GLN A 198 -2.87 5.26 19.05
N LEU A 199 -2.55 4.37 19.98
CA LEU A 199 -2.94 4.46 21.38
C LEU A 199 -2.51 5.77 22.07
N PRO A 200 -1.27 6.29 21.93
CA PRO A 200 -0.89 7.55 22.57
C PRO A 200 -1.85 8.68 22.23
N TYR A 201 -2.20 8.80 20.94
CA TYR A 201 -3.07 9.84 20.42
C TYR A 201 -4.54 9.63 20.77
N ALA A 202 -5.01 8.38 20.82
CA ALA A 202 -6.36 8.06 21.27
C ALA A 202 -6.52 8.38 22.78
N VAL A 203 -5.51 8.12 23.59
CA VAL A 203 -5.51 8.50 25.02
C VAL A 203 -5.44 10.02 25.18
N THR A 204 -4.68 10.74 24.35
CA THR A 204 -4.71 12.21 24.32
C THR A 204 -6.10 12.75 23.97
N PHE A 205 -6.82 12.09 23.07
CA PHE A 205 -8.22 12.41 22.75
C PHE A 205 -9.16 12.16 23.94
N MET A 206 -9.05 11.00 24.61
CA MET A 206 -9.81 10.71 25.84
C MET A 206 -9.52 11.75 26.92
N TYR A 207 -8.26 12.11 27.10
CA TYR A 207 -7.85 13.14 28.04
C TYR A 207 -8.48 14.49 27.71
N ALA A 208 -8.41 14.93 26.45
CA ALA A 208 -8.99 16.19 26.00
C ALA A 208 -10.50 16.25 26.26
N LEU A 209 -11.24 15.22 25.85
CA LEU A 209 -12.69 15.16 26.06
C LEU A 209 -13.07 15.06 27.55
N SER A 210 -12.31 14.27 28.33
CA SER A 210 -12.51 14.15 29.77
C SER A 210 -12.25 15.46 30.50
N LYS A 211 -11.20 16.20 30.11
CA LYS A 211 -10.92 17.54 30.62
C LYS A 211 -12.01 18.55 30.22
N GLY A 212 -12.58 18.39 29.03
CA GLY A 212 -13.75 19.14 28.56
C GLY A 212 -15.08 18.78 29.25
N GLY A 213 -15.06 17.91 30.27
CA GLY A 213 -16.22 17.58 31.09
C GLY A 213 -17.09 16.44 30.54
N MET A 214 -16.66 15.75 29.49
CA MET A 214 -17.41 14.63 28.91
C MET A 214 -17.40 13.39 29.82
N ASN A 215 -18.53 12.68 29.92
CA ASN A 215 -18.62 11.41 30.64
C ASN A 215 -17.83 10.30 29.93
N ILE A 216 -17.28 9.34 30.69
CA ILE A 216 -16.51 8.21 30.15
C ILE A 216 -17.22 7.41 29.04
N ILE A 217 -18.54 7.23 29.15
CA ILE A 217 -19.32 6.50 28.14
C ILE A 217 -19.36 7.29 26.83
N ASP A 218 -19.59 8.60 26.90
CA ASP A 218 -19.60 9.48 25.73
C ASP A 218 -18.21 9.59 25.10
N ILE A 219 -17.14 9.57 25.91
CA ILE A 219 -15.76 9.52 25.43
C ILE A 219 -15.53 8.23 24.63
N PHE A 220 -15.98 7.08 25.13
CA PHE A 220 -15.85 5.82 24.40
C PHE A 220 -16.68 5.80 23.12
N ARG A 221 -17.90 6.37 23.12
CA ARG A 221 -18.70 6.55 21.89
C ARG A 221 -18.01 7.47 20.89
N ALA A 222 -17.39 8.56 21.36
CA ALA A 222 -16.65 9.48 20.51
C ALA A 222 -15.44 8.80 19.84
N ILE A 223 -14.71 7.96 20.54
CA ILE A 223 -13.60 7.19 19.95
C ILE A 223 -14.10 6.07 19.04
N ALA A 224 -15.14 5.34 19.44
CA ALA A 224 -15.73 4.27 18.62
C ALA A 224 -16.21 4.80 17.25
N SER A 225 -16.84 5.99 17.24
CA SER A 225 -17.29 6.64 16.00
C SER A 225 -16.16 7.24 15.14
N ALA A 226 -14.96 7.41 15.69
CA ALA A 226 -13.82 8.00 15.00
C ALA A 226 -12.89 6.95 14.33
N GLU A 227 -13.47 5.89 13.74
CA GLU A 227 -12.71 4.78 13.10
C GLU A 227 -11.77 5.29 11.99
N ASP A 228 -12.20 6.28 11.19
CA ASP A 228 -11.40 6.85 10.12
C ASP A 228 -10.11 7.54 10.62
N THR A 229 -10.09 7.89 11.90
CA THR A 229 -9.03 8.65 12.56
C THR A 229 -8.13 7.77 13.43
N TYR A 230 -8.72 6.92 14.29
CA TYR A 230 -8.00 6.09 15.27
C TYR A 230 -8.06 4.58 14.97
N GLY A 231 -8.55 4.19 13.79
CA GLY A 231 -8.36 2.86 13.20
C GLY A 231 -8.68 1.69 14.14
N GLU A 232 -7.68 0.86 14.43
CA GLU A 232 -7.89 -0.34 15.24
C GLU A 232 -8.18 -0.04 16.72
N VAL A 233 -7.72 1.12 17.25
CA VAL A 233 -8.08 1.54 18.61
C VAL A 233 -9.57 1.85 18.70
N SER A 234 -10.12 2.57 17.71
CA SER A 234 -11.57 2.81 17.62
C SER A 234 -12.35 1.51 17.55
N LYS A 235 -11.86 0.51 16.81
CA LYS A 235 -12.52 -0.80 16.73
C LYS A 235 -12.50 -1.55 18.07
N GLU A 236 -11.43 -1.43 18.87
CA GLU A 236 -11.40 -2.03 20.21
C GLU A 236 -12.36 -1.32 21.15
N VAL A 237 -12.40 0.02 21.13
CA VAL A 237 -13.36 0.79 21.91
C VAL A 237 -14.81 0.57 21.44
N ASP A 238 -15.05 0.42 20.13
CA ASP A 238 -16.34 0.02 19.57
C ASP A 238 -16.81 -1.32 20.13
N SER A 239 -15.91 -2.26 20.40
CA SER A 239 -16.31 -3.51 21.05
C SER A 239 -16.83 -3.27 22.46
N ILE A 240 -16.18 -2.38 23.23
CA ILE A 240 -16.63 -2.00 24.58
C ILE A 240 -18.03 -1.35 24.50
N VAL A 241 -18.20 -0.38 23.60
CA VAL A 241 -19.48 0.33 23.42
C VAL A 241 -20.57 -0.63 22.95
N ARG A 242 -20.25 -1.54 22.02
CA ARG A 242 -21.20 -2.55 21.52
C ARG A 242 -21.64 -3.52 22.61
N ASP A 243 -20.72 -3.98 23.45
CA ASP A 243 -21.02 -4.86 24.58
C ASP A 243 -21.98 -4.18 25.57
N MET A 244 -21.87 -2.86 25.74
CA MET A 244 -22.80 -2.09 26.55
C MET A 244 -24.15 -1.85 25.86
N ASP A 245 -24.15 -1.32 24.64
CA ASP A 245 -25.36 -0.82 23.96
C ASP A 245 -26.23 -1.95 23.40
N TYR A 246 -25.63 -3.04 22.90
CA TYR A 246 -26.38 -4.14 22.28
C TYR A 246 -26.57 -5.35 23.17
N PHE A 247 -25.57 -5.69 23.99
CA PHE A 247 -25.61 -6.87 24.85
C PHE A 247 -26.04 -6.54 26.28
N GLY A 248 -26.18 -5.26 26.63
CA GLY A 248 -26.63 -4.81 27.94
C GLY A 248 -25.64 -5.09 29.06
N HIS A 249 -24.36 -5.31 28.73
CA HIS A 249 -23.32 -5.44 29.75
C HIS A 249 -23.06 -4.09 30.45
N ASP A 250 -22.73 -4.14 31.73
CA ASP A 250 -22.28 -2.93 32.43
C ASP A 250 -20.86 -2.54 31.99
N LEU A 251 -20.49 -1.27 32.22
CA LEU A 251 -19.18 -0.75 31.84
C LEU A 251 -18.04 -1.59 32.42
N ARG A 252 -18.19 -2.09 33.64
CA ARG A 252 -17.22 -2.94 34.32
C ARG A 252 -16.98 -4.25 33.57
N THR A 253 -18.05 -4.99 33.23
CA THR A 253 -17.94 -6.26 32.50
C THR A 253 -17.40 -6.05 31.10
N ALA A 254 -17.81 -4.97 30.43
CA ALA A 254 -17.31 -4.62 29.10
C ALA A 254 -15.80 -4.30 29.12
N LEU A 255 -15.33 -3.51 30.09
CA LEU A 255 -13.90 -3.20 30.25
C LEU A 255 -13.07 -4.44 30.62
N SER A 256 -13.57 -5.28 31.52
CA SER A 256 -12.90 -6.54 31.86
C SER A 256 -12.74 -7.44 30.64
N SER A 257 -13.83 -7.63 29.87
CA SER A 257 -13.84 -8.46 28.66
C SER A 257 -12.88 -7.92 27.58
N ALA A 258 -12.88 -6.61 27.37
CA ALA A 258 -11.96 -5.96 26.44
C ALA A 258 -10.49 -6.11 26.85
N SER A 259 -10.19 -6.09 28.16
CA SER A 259 -8.83 -6.29 28.66
C SER A 259 -8.30 -7.72 28.42
N GLU A 260 -9.17 -8.73 28.40
CA GLU A 260 -8.78 -10.14 28.17
C GLU A 260 -8.61 -10.48 26.69
N ILE A 261 -9.35 -9.80 25.81
CA ILE A 261 -9.44 -10.11 24.38
C ILE A 261 -8.42 -9.32 23.56
N THR A 262 -8.02 -8.14 24.01
CA THR A 262 -7.13 -7.26 23.23
C THR A 262 -5.76 -7.92 22.94
N PRO A 263 -5.19 -7.71 21.74
CA PRO A 263 -3.83 -8.15 21.43
C PRO A 263 -2.74 -7.21 21.96
N SER A 264 -3.10 -5.98 22.36
CA SER A 264 -2.14 -4.96 22.82
C SER A 264 -2.01 -4.96 24.34
N ASP A 265 -0.78 -5.18 24.81
CA ASP A 265 -0.46 -5.12 26.24
C ASP A 265 -0.66 -3.69 26.80
N ARG A 266 -0.43 -2.65 25.98
CA ARG A 266 -0.62 -1.26 26.38
C ARG A 266 -2.10 -0.91 26.51
N PHE A 267 -2.93 -1.34 25.57
CA PHE A 267 -4.37 -1.16 25.65
C PHE A 267 -4.96 -1.95 26.81
N GLN A 268 -4.48 -3.18 27.04
CA GLN A 268 -4.85 -3.99 28.20
C GLN A 268 -4.53 -3.25 29.52
N ASP A 269 -3.31 -2.71 29.65
CA ASP A 269 -2.89 -1.92 30.82
C ASP A 269 -3.75 -0.66 31.01
N LEU A 270 -4.09 0.04 29.93
CA LEU A 270 -4.97 1.21 29.98
C LEU A 270 -6.36 0.83 30.53
N ILE A 271 -7.00 -0.18 29.95
CA ILE A 271 -8.37 -0.56 30.32
C ILE A 271 -8.42 -1.18 31.73
N TYR A 272 -7.47 -2.03 32.08
CA TYR A 272 -7.40 -2.66 33.40
C TYR A 272 -7.17 -1.64 34.53
N ASN A 273 -6.26 -0.69 34.32
CA ASN A 273 -6.03 0.36 35.32
C ASN A 273 -7.18 1.37 35.35
N LEU A 274 -7.82 1.68 34.22
CA LEU A 274 -9.02 2.50 34.19
C LEU A 274 -10.15 1.86 35.02
N LEU A 275 -10.34 0.55 34.90
CA LEU A 275 -11.32 -0.18 35.71
C LEU A 275 -11.02 0.00 37.22
N THR A 276 -9.76 -0.06 37.62
CA THR A 276 -9.33 0.18 39.01
C THR A 276 -9.62 1.63 39.47
N VAL A 277 -9.44 2.61 38.58
CA VAL A 277 -9.78 4.03 38.86
C VAL A 277 -11.28 4.22 39.02
N ILE A 278 -12.09 3.56 38.19
CA ILE A 278 -13.55 3.59 38.27
C ILE A 278 -14.01 2.96 39.59
N ASP A 279 -13.45 1.81 39.97
CA ASP A 279 -13.79 1.07 41.18
C ASP A 279 -13.47 1.83 42.48
N SER A 280 -12.41 2.63 42.45
CA SER A 280 -11.99 3.46 43.58
C SER A 280 -12.63 4.86 43.59
N GLY A 281 -13.43 5.20 42.58
CA GLY A 281 -14.02 6.54 42.45
C GLY A 281 -12.99 7.64 42.17
N GLY A 282 -11.86 7.28 41.54
CA GLY A 282 -10.76 8.19 41.26
C GLY A 282 -11.03 9.20 40.12
N ASN A 283 -10.08 10.11 39.90
CA ASN A 283 -10.19 11.14 38.87
C ASN A 283 -9.75 10.61 37.49
N ILE A 284 -10.73 10.28 36.64
CA ILE A 284 -10.52 9.80 35.26
C ILE A 284 -9.74 10.81 34.40
N PRO A 285 -10.01 12.13 34.41
CA PRO A 285 -9.22 13.10 33.64
C PRO A 285 -7.72 13.06 33.94
N ASN A 286 -7.34 12.98 35.22
CA ASN A 286 -5.95 12.89 35.65
C ASN A 286 -5.32 11.58 35.21
N TYR A 287 -6.05 10.46 35.32
CA TYR A 287 -5.58 9.17 34.82
C TYR A 287 -5.27 9.22 33.32
N PHE A 288 -6.17 9.75 32.49
CA PHE A 288 -5.92 9.89 31.05
C PHE A 288 -4.80 10.87 30.72
N ARG A 289 -4.64 11.96 31.50
CA ARG A 289 -3.51 12.87 31.34
C ARG A 289 -2.18 12.13 31.53
N ASP A 290 -2.05 11.43 32.65
CA ASP A 290 -0.80 10.80 33.05
C ASP A 290 -0.46 9.65 32.08
N LYS A 291 -1.46 8.87 31.64
CA LYS A 291 -1.28 7.84 30.60
C LYS A 291 -0.99 8.44 29.22
N SER A 292 -1.60 9.56 28.85
CA SER A 292 -1.29 10.28 27.62
C SER A 292 0.17 10.70 27.58
N GLU A 293 0.67 11.34 28.65
CA GLU A 293 2.07 11.77 28.71
C GLU A 293 3.03 10.58 28.71
N GLN A 294 2.71 9.51 29.46
CA GLN A 294 3.50 8.27 29.46
C GLN A 294 3.60 7.65 28.07
N TYR A 295 2.49 7.53 27.34
CA TYR A 295 2.47 6.91 26.02
C TYR A 295 3.10 7.79 24.94
N LEU A 296 2.99 9.13 25.03
CA LEU A 296 3.69 10.04 24.12
C LEU A 296 5.21 9.96 24.29
N ILE A 297 5.71 9.97 25.54
CA ILE A 297 7.14 9.79 25.82
C ILE A 297 7.62 8.41 25.32
N LYS A 298 6.83 7.36 25.55
CA LYS A 298 7.16 6.02 25.07
C LYS A 298 7.20 5.96 23.54
N ALA A 299 6.27 6.62 22.85
CA ALA A 299 6.27 6.72 21.40
C ALA A 299 7.50 7.48 20.88
N GLU A 300 7.93 8.55 21.54
CA GLU A 300 9.16 9.27 21.19
C GLU A 300 10.41 8.38 21.35
N VAL A 301 10.50 7.61 22.45
CA VAL A 301 11.61 6.67 22.69
C VAL A 301 11.61 5.54 21.66
N ASP A 302 10.44 4.94 21.39
CA ASP A 302 10.29 3.87 20.39
C ASP A 302 10.66 4.38 18.99
N GLN A 303 10.28 5.62 18.67
CA GLN A 303 10.66 6.27 17.43
C GLN A 303 12.19 6.46 17.35
N LYS A 304 12.85 6.96 18.40
CA LYS A 304 14.31 7.11 18.42
C LYS A 304 15.04 5.78 18.22
N GLY A 305 14.63 4.72 18.92
CA GLY A 305 15.20 3.37 18.73
C GLY A 305 14.95 2.81 17.33
N PHE A 306 13.79 3.11 16.74
CA PHE A 306 13.52 2.76 15.34
C PHE A 306 14.45 3.50 14.37
N LEU A 307 14.74 4.79 14.59
CA LEU A 307 15.68 5.56 13.77
C LEU A 307 17.12 5.04 13.89
N GLU A 308 17.53 4.61 15.08
CA GLU A 308 18.83 3.94 15.28
C GLU A 308 18.91 2.62 14.52
N THR A 309 17.83 1.82 14.55
CA THR A 309 17.73 0.57 13.77
C THR A 309 17.83 0.85 12.27
N LEU A 310 17.13 1.87 11.77
CA LEU A 310 17.30 2.31 10.38
C LEU A 310 18.76 2.67 10.11
N GLY A 311 19.42 3.40 11.00
CA GLY A 311 20.84 3.73 10.86
C GLY A 311 21.75 2.51 10.67
N LEU A 312 21.59 1.48 11.50
CA LEU A 312 22.32 0.22 11.37
C LEU A 312 22.05 -0.48 10.03
N LEU A 313 20.82 -0.39 9.52
CA LEU A 313 20.48 -0.92 8.20
C LEU A 313 21.16 -0.12 7.07
N ALA A 314 21.28 1.20 7.16
CA ALA A 314 22.05 1.99 6.19
C ALA A 314 23.52 1.56 6.17
N GLU A 315 24.14 1.42 7.33
CA GLU A 315 25.54 1.00 7.45
C GLU A 315 25.75 -0.41 6.89
N SER A 316 24.83 -1.32 7.20
CA SER A 316 24.82 -2.67 6.66
C SER A 316 24.67 -2.67 5.14
N TYR A 317 23.77 -1.85 4.58
CA TYR A 317 23.59 -1.72 3.13
C TYR A 317 24.87 -1.22 2.44
N VAL A 318 25.48 -0.18 2.97
CA VAL A 318 26.75 0.36 2.45
C VAL A 318 27.83 -0.73 2.49
N THR A 319 27.94 -1.48 3.57
CA THR A 319 28.96 -2.53 3.69
C THR A 319 28.66 -3.71 2.75
N ALA A 320 27.43 -4.20 2.73
CA ALA A 320 27.04 -5.43 2.03
C ALA A 320 26.82 -5.25 0.53
N PHE A 321 26.33 -4.08 0.09
CA PHE A 321 25.95 -3.84 -1.31
C PHE A 321 26.76 -2.75 -2.00
N VAL A 322 27.51 -1.93 -1.26
CA VAL A 322 28.46 -0.98 -1.86
C VAL A 322 29.89 -1.52 -1.77
N ALA A 323 30.42 -1.72 -0.56
CA ALA A 323 31.80 -2.15 -0.35
C ALA A 323 32.02 -3.63 -0.74
N GLY A 324 31.10 -4.53 -0.37
CA GLY A 324 31.19 -5.96 -0.67
C GLY A 324 31.30 -6.26 -2.17
N PRO A 325 30.34 -5.82 -3.02
CA PRO A 325 30.41 -6.01 -4.46
C PRO A 325 31.61 -5.32 -5.06
N LEU A 326 32.02 -4.14 -4.57
CA LEU A 326 33.22 -3.47 -5.04
C LEU A 326 34.47 -4.33 -4.82
N PHE A 327 34.63 -4.91 -3.62
CA PHE A 327 35.74 -5.81 -3.32
C PHE A 327 35.73 -7.05 -4.22
N ILE A 328 34.56 -7.67 -4.41
CA ILE A 328 34.45 -8.85 -5.27
C ILE A 328 34.66 -8.50 -6.74
N ILE A 329 34.24 -7.31 -7.20
CA ILE A 329 34.51 -6.80 -8.54
C ILE A 329 36.02 -6.62 -8.73
N ILE A 330 36.72 -5.98 -7.79
CA ILE A 330 38.18 -5.83 -7.83
C ILE A 330 38.85 -7.20 -7.93
N MET A 331 38.49 -8.12 -7.03
CA MET A 331 39.04 -9.47 -7.03
C MET A 331 38.72 -10.23 -8.31
N GLY A 332 37.50 -10.14 -8.81
CA GLY A 332 37.06 -10.82 -10.04
C GLY A 332 37.78 -10.29 -11.27
N VAL A 333 38.03 -8.99 -11.33
CA VAL A 333 38.80 -8.35 -12.40
C VAL A 333 40.27 -8.76 -12.30
N MET A 334 40.87 -8.76 -11.10
CA MET A 334 42.23 -9.27 -10.89
C MET A 334 42.35 -10.74 -11.29
N MET A 335 41.38 -11.59 -10.91
CA MET A 335 41.35 -12.99 -11.30
C MET A 335 41.18 -13.16 -12.81
N ALA A 336 40.40 -12.32 -13.48
CA ALA A 336 40.24 -12.33 -14.92
C ALA A 336 41.54 -11.92 -15.63
N VAL A 337 42.28 -10.96 -15.09
CA VAL A 337 43.60 -10.53 -15.57
C VAL A 337 44.67 -11.62 -15.33
N MET A 338 44.53 -12.47 -14.31
CA MET A 338 45.35 -13.67 -14.10
C MET A 338 44.76 -14.93 -14.79
N GLY A 339 43.58 -14.76 -15.39
CA GLY A 339 42.58 -15.69 -15.96
C GLY A 339 42.55 -17.12 -15.52
N SER A 340 42.47 -17.20 -14.20
CA SER A 340 41.54 -18.11 -13.55
C SER A 340 40.12 -17.51 -13.43
N GLY A 341 39.93 -16.22 -13.70
CA GLY A 341 38.66 -15.52 -13.53
C GLY A 341 37.65 -15.80 -14.63
N THR A 342 36.41 -16.09 -14.25
CA THR A 342 35.29 -16.24 -15.17
C THR A 342 34.51 -14.93 -15.28
N THR A 343 34.34 -14.40 -16.49
CA THR A 343 33.51 -13.19 -16.78
C THR A 343 32.07 -13.36 -16.27
N THR A 344 31.58 -14.59 -16.18
CA THR A 344 30.30 -14.99 -15.59
C THR A 344 30.18 -14.59 -14.12
N MET A 345 31.26 -14.61 -13.34
CA MET A 345 31.20 -14.26 -11.91
C MET A 345 30.93 -12.77 -11.72
N VAL A 346 31.68 -11.90 -12.41
CA VAL A 346 31.53 -10.44 -12.29
C VAL A 346 30.17 -9.99 -12.84
N SER A 347 29.75 -10.56 -13.96
CA SER A 347 28.42 -10.28 -14.54
C SER A 347 27.27 -10.78 -13.67
N ALA A 348 27.37 -11.97 -13.05
CA ALA A 348 26.36 -12.45 -12.10
C ALA A 348 26.21 -11.53 -10.88
N ILE A 349 27.31 -10.94 -10.39
CA ILE A 349 27.24 -10.02 -9.26
C ILE A 349 26.52 -8.73 -9.65
N ILE A 350 26.86 -8.15 -10.80
CA ILE A 350 26.29 -6.87 -11.24
C ILE A 350 24.84 -7.01 -11.66
N TYR A 351 24.46 -8.07 -12.40
CA TYR A 351 23.10 -8.23 -12.91
C TYR A 351 22.16 -9.05 -12.02
N ALA A 352 22.68 -9.86 -11.10
CA ALA A 352 21.84 -10.67 -10.19
C ALA A 352 21.99 -10.22 -8.73
N VAL A 353 23.20 -10.25 -8.16
CA VAL A 353 23.39 -10.01 -6.71
C VAL A 353 23.06 -8.56 -6.32
N LEU A 354 23.59 -7.57 -7.03
CA LEU A 354 23.38 -6.16 -6.72
C LEU A 354 21.90 -5.74 -6.81
N PRO A 355 21.15 -6.03 -7.90
CA PRO A 355 19.76 -5.61 -8.01
C PRO A 355 18.83 -6.43 -7.12
N VAL A 356 18.99 -7.75 -7.06
CA VAL A 356 18.14 -8.60 -6.20
C VAL A 356 18.39 -8.29 -4.73
N GLY A 357 19.66 -8.15 -4.34
CA GLY A 357 20.05 -7.82 -2.98
C GLY A 357 19.57 -6.42 -2.56
N SER A 358 19.75 -5.42 -3.42
CA SER A 358 19.22 -4.08 -3.15
C SER A 358 17.70 -4.04 -3.09
N LEU A 359 17.00 -4.75 -3.98
CA LEU A 359 15.54 -4.84 -3.95
C LEU A 359 15.05 -5.52 -2.67
N MET A 360 15.66 -6.64 -2.28
CA MET A 360 15.37 -7.33 -1.02
C MET A 360 15.58 -6.40 0.18
N PHE A 361 16.64 -5.59 0.16
CA PHE A 361 16.91 -4.64 1.22
C PHE A 361 15.86 -3.51 1.29
N VAL A 362 15.47 -2.96 0.14
CA VAL A 362 14.40 -1.95 0.05
C VAL A 362 13.08 -2.53 0.55
N VAL A 363 12.75 -3.78 0.19
CA VAL A 363 11.54 -4.48 0.69
C VAL A 363 11.63 -4.70 2.20
N MET A 364 12.79 -5.13 2.71
CA MET A 364 13.01 -5.30 4.14
C MET A 364 12.80 -3.98 4.90
N ILE A 365 13.37 -2.87 4.42
CA ILE A 365 13.11 -1.56 5.00
C ILE A 365 11.64 -1.17 4.89
N SER A 366 10.97 -1.48 3.77
CA SER A 366 9.55 -1.19 3.61
C SER A 366 8.66 -1.98 4.57
N ILE A 367 9.09 -3.17 5.02
CA ILE A 367 8.37 -4.00 6.00
C ILE A 367 8.61 -3.49 7.42
N ILE A 368 9.87 -3.11 7.73
CA ILE A 368 10.27 -2.66 9.07
C ILE A 368 9.82 -1.22 9.32
N THR A 369 9.87 -0.37 8.28
CA THR A 369 9.45 1.02 8.38
C THR A 369 7.95 1.06 8.60
N PRO A 370 7.46 1.53 9.76
CA PRO A 370 6.04 1.72 9.95
C PRO A 370 5.62 2.70 8.88
N THR A 371 4.87 2.19 7.90
CA THR A 371 4.35 3.02 6.82
C THR A 371 3.57 4.12 7.53
N GLU A 372 3.89 5.40 7.28
CA GLU A 372 3.00 6.46 7.69
C GLU A 372 1.61 6.04 7.21
N MET A 373 0.69 5.74 8.14
CA MET A 373 -0.68 5.36 7.78
C MET A 373 -1.11 6.32 6.70
N GLY A 374 -1.46 5.81 5.51
CA GLY A 374 -1.38 6.52 4.23
C GLY A 374 -2.11 7.87 4.15
N GLU A 375 -2.77 8.17 3.04
CA GLU A 375 -3.75 9.26 3.11
C GLU A 375 -4.91 8.78 4.02
N PRO A 376 -5.28 9.53 5.09
CA PRO A 376 -6.41 9.15 5.93
C PRO A 376 -7.67 9.02 5.09
N LYS A 377 -8.58 8.13 5.51
CA LYS A 377 -9.89 8.03 4.88
C LYS A 377 -10.60 9.38 4.98
N LEU A 378 -11.45 9.67 3.99
CA LEU A 378 -12.26 10.88 4.01
C LEU A 378 -13.24 10.79 5.17
N LEU A 379 -13.17 11.77 6.07
CA LEU A 379 -14.12 11.91 7.15
C LEU A 379 -15.52 12.16 6.56
N PRO A 380 -16.58 11.52 7.09
CA PRO A 380 -17.94 11.76 6.64
C PRO A 380 -18.35 13.21 6.93
N THR A 381 -19.02 13.85 5.96
CA THR A 381 -19.64 15.17 6.11
C THR A 381 -21.14 15.02 6.11
N ASN A 382 -21.85 15.81 6.93
CA ASN A 382 -23.32 15.80 6.97
C ASN A 382 -23.91 16.24 5.63
N GLU A 383 -23.30 17.22 4.96
CA GLU A 383 -23.66 17.63 3.61
C GLU A 383 -22.66 17.16 2.55
N THR A 384 -23.10 16.28 1.64
CA THR A 384 -22.30 15.80 0.50
C THR A 384 -22.26 16.83 -0.64
N LEU A 385 -21.36 17.80 -0.54
CA LEU A 385 -21.00 18.67 -1.66
C LEU A 385 -19.94 17.98 -2.53
N ASP A 386 -20.32 16.94 -3.27
CA ASP A 386 -19.38 16.26 -4.17
C ASP A 386 -19.27 16.99 -5.52
N HIS A 387 -18.06 17.48 -5.81
CA HIS A 387 -17.73 18.07 -7.11
C HIS A 387 -17.30 17.01 -8.14
N GLY A 388 -17.17 15.74 -7.76
CA GLY A 388 -16.91 14.57 -8.62
C GLY A 388 -18.02 14.30 -9.62
N ILE A 389 -17.73 13.55 -10.69
CA ILE A 389 -18.75 13.19 -11.69
C ILE A 389 -19.75 12.25 -10.99
N PRO A 390 -21.02 12.65 -10.78
CA PRO A 390 -21.96 11.79 -10.09
C PRO A 390 -22.26 10.58 -10.97
N ASP A 391 -22.32 9.40 -10.35
CA ASP A 391 -22.80 8.19 -11.01
C ASP A 391 -24.34 8.23 -11.13
N ILE A 392 -24.88 7.42 -12.04
CA ILE A 392 -26.33 7.29 -12.18
C ILE A 392 -26.85 6.68 -10.88
N PRO A 393 -27.86 7.28 -10.21
CA PRO A 393 -28.41 6.73 -8.98
C PRO A 393 -28.87 5.27 -9.14
N LYS A 394 -28.64 4.42 -8.14
CA LYS A 394 -28.94 2.96 -8.21
C LYS A 394 -30.41 2.66 -8.53
N ASN A 395 -31.34 3.52 -8.12
CA ASN A 395 -32.77 3.43 -8.44
C ASN A 395 -33.10 3.71 -9.92
N LEU A 396 -32.15 4.27 -10.67
CA LEU A 396 -32.24 4.58 -12.09
C LEU A 396 -31.43 3.59 -12.94
N GLU A 397 -30.78 2.58 -12.36
CA GLU A 397 -30.09 1.51 -13.11
C GLU A 397 -31.08 0.49 -13.71
N GLN A 398 -30.69 -0.16 -14.81
CA GLN A 398 -31.52 -1.18 -15.45
C GLN A 398 -31.46 -2.48 -14.66
N THR A 399 -32.61 -2.95 -14.16
CA THR A 399 -32.72 -4.25 -13.50
C THR A 399 -33.25 -5.25 -14.53
N TYR A 400 -32.55 -6.37 -14.69
CA TYR A 400 -32.92 -7.44 -15.62
C TYR A 400 -33.38 -8.66 -14.83
N ASP A 401 -34.45 -9.33 -15.28
CA ASP A 401 -34.87 -10.62 -14.73
C ASP A 401 -33.92 -11.76 -15.16
N GLU A 402 -34.08 -12.94 -14.57
CA GLU A 402 -33.34 -14.17 -14.91
C GLU A 402 -33.47 -14.56 -16.41
N ASN A 403 -34.46 -13.99 -17.11
CA ASN A 403 -34.73 -14.14 -18.55
C ASN A 403 -34.22 -12.98 -19.44
N ASP A 404 -33.37 -12.06 -18.95
CA ASP A 404 -32.86 -10.88 -19.69
C ASP A 404 -33.94 -9.82 -20.05
N GLU A 405 -35.14 -9.87 -19.44
CA GLU A 405 -36.18 -8.85 -19.63
C GLU A 405 -36.06 -7.72 -18.59
N LEU A 406 -36.29 -6.47 -19.00
CA LEU A 406 -36.18 -5.29 -18.14
C LEU A 406 -37.36 -5.22 -17.16
N ILE A 407 -37.08 -5.29 -15.86
CA ILE A 407 -38.09 -5.17 -14.80
C ILE A 407 -38.20 -3.71 -14.37
N ASP A 408 -39.43 -3.21 -14.26
CA ASP A 408 -39.77 -1.92 -13.60
C ASP A 408 -39.15 -0.67 -14.25
N GLU A 409 -39.11 -0.62 -15.58
CA GLU A 409 -38.64 0.53 -16.36
C GLU A 409 -39.82 1.46 -16.72
N SER A 410 -40.13 2.42 -15.85
CA SER A 410 -41.12 3.47 -16.15
C SER A 410 -40.56 4.51 -17.14
N GLU A 411 -41.40 5.11 -17.98
CA GLU A 411 -40.99 6.18 -18.91
C GLU A 411 -40.30 7.36 -18.18
N GLU A 412 -40.69 7.59 -16.93
CA GLU A 412 -40.12 8.60 -16.05
C GLU A 412 -38.67 8.27 -15.64
N LYS A 413 -38.38 7.02 -15.24
CA LYS A 413 -37.01 6.55 -14.95
C LYS A 413 -36.09 6.67 -16.18
N VAL A 414 -36.60 6.37 -17.39
CA VAL A 414 -35.82 6.49 -18.64
C VAL A 414 -35.49 7.95 -18.96
N ARG A 415 -36.43 8.86 -18.73
CA ARG A 415 -36.26 10.30 -18.95
C ARG A 415 -35.24 10.89 -17.96
N GLU A 416 -35.37 10.57 -16.68
CA GLU A 416 -34.42 11.00 -15.64
C GLU A 416 -33.01 10.45 -15.89
N ARG A 417 -32.88 9.19 -16.30
CA ARG A 417 -31.59 8.60 -16.68
C ARG A 417 -30.92 9.38 -17.81
N LYS A 418 -31.66 9.77 -18.86
CA LYS A 418 -31.11 10.59 -19.96
C LYS A 418 -30.61 11.96 -19.48
N TYR A 419 -31.29 12.61 -18.54
CA TYR A 419 -30.80 13.86 -17.95
C TYR A 419 -29.49 13.65 -17.18
N PHE A 420 -29.41 12.59 -16.38
CA PHE A 420 -28.17 12.23 -15.67
C PHE A 420 -27.04 11.86 -16.63
N GLU A 421 -27.30 11.06 -17.67
CA GLU A 421 -26.30 10.73 -18.70
C GLU A 421 -25.82 11.97 -19.46
N GLY A 422 -26.72 12.91 -19.78
CA GLY A 422 -26.40 14.20 -20.39
C GLY A 422 -25.53 15.08 -19.48
N PHE A 423 -25.85 15.12 -18.19
CA PHE A 423 -25.06 15.80 -17.17
C PHE A 423 -23.66 15.18 -17.03
N ILE A 424 -23.58 13.85 -16.94
CA ILE A 424 -22.32 13.09 -16.87
C ILE A 424 -21.47 13.36 -18.10
N LYS A 425 -22.06 13.33 -19.31
CA LYS A 425 -21.35 13.60 -20.56
C LYS A 425 -20.84 15.04 -20.61
N SER A 426 -21.64 16.00 -20.18
CA SER A 426 -21.27 17.42 -20.10
C SER A 426 -20.11 17.62 -19.12
N LYS A 427 -20.18 17.00 -17.94
CA LYS A 427 -19.13 17.06 -16.92
C LYS A 427 -17.85 16.35 -17.35
N LYS A 428 -17.94 15.22 -18.06
CA LYS A 428 -16.80 14.55 -18.72
C LYS A 428 -16.17 15.43 -19.79
N SER A 429 -16.98 16.13 -20.59
CA SER A 429 -16.47 17.06 -21.60
C SER A 429 -15.78 18.28 -20.98
N LEU A 430 -16.32 18.80 -19.87
CA LEU A 430 -15.69 19.86 -19.08
C LEU A 430 -14.39 19.40 -18.43
N ALA A 431 -14.38 18.19 -17.86
CA ALA A 431 -13.16 17.60 -17.31
C ALA A 431 -12.09 17.45 -18.39
N PHE A 432 -12.45 16.97 -19.59
CA PHE A 432 -11.53 16.88 -20.72
C PHE A 432 -11.04 18.25 -21.19
N ARG A 433 -11.92 19.25 -21.30
CA ARG A 433 -11.54 20.63 -21.62
C ARG A 433 -10.62 21.25 -20.57
N ASN A 434 -10.86 20.99 -19.28
CA ASN A 434 -10.00 21.44 -18.19
C ASN A 434 -8.62 20.76 -18.24
N ILE A 435 -8.56 19.47 -18.59
CA ILE A 435 -7.30 18.76 -18.81
C ILE A 435 -6.56 19.35 -20.02
N LEU A 436 -7.26 19.69 -21.10
CA LEU A 436 -6.64 20.30 -22.28
C LEU A 436 -6.14 21.72 -22.01
N ASN A 437 -6.89 22.52 -21.25
CA ASN A 437 -6.49 23.87 -20.85
C ASN A 437 -5.35 23.87 -19.82
N ASN A 438 -5.22 22.82 -19.02
CA ASN A 438 -4.14 22.66 -18.05
C ASN A 438 -3.66 21.20 -17.96
N PRO A 439 -2.78 20.77 -18.87
CA PRO A 439 -2.33 19.37 -18.95
C PRO A 439 -1.54 18.91 -17.72
N LEU A 440 -1.01 19.85 -16.92
CA LEU A 440 -0.22 19.54 -15.73
C LEU A 440 -1.07 19.45 -14.46
N ALA A 441 -2.30 19.97 -14.44
CA ALA A 441 -3.16 19.95 -13.26
C ALA A 441 -3.43 18.54 -12.69
N PRO A 442 -3.70 17.50 -13.51
CA PRO A 442 -3.86 16.13 -13.02
C PRO A 442 -2.58 15.57 -12.38
N MET A 443 -1.42 15.96 -12.91
CA MET A 443 -0.11 15.51 -12.43
C MET A 443 0.21 16.06 -11.03
N TYR A 444 -0.24 17.28 -10.72
CA TYR A 444 -0.10 17.86 -9.38
C TYR A 444 -0.96 17.18 -8.31
N GLN A 445 -2.11 16.62 -8.70
CA GLN A 445 -3.01 15.92 -7.78
C GLN A 445 -2.54 14.47 -7.54
N ASN A 446 -2.20 13.78 -8.64
CA ASN A 446 -1.77 12.40 -8.66
C ASN A 446 -0.43 12.27 -9.40
N PRO A 447 0.72 12.20 -8.69
CA PRO A 447 2.04 12.07 -9.32
C PRO A 447 2.15 10.86 -10.25
N LEU A 448 1.48 9.75 -9.93
CA LEU A 448 1.45 8.54 -10.76
C LEU A 448 0.80 8.75 -12.14
N ALA A 449 -0.04 9.78 -12.31
CA ALA A 449 -0.63 10.11 -13.61
C ALA A 449 0.43 10.54 -14.64
N THR A 450 1.63 10.96 -14.19
CA THR A 450 2.76 11.26 -15.07
C THR A 450 3.19 10.05 -15.89
N LEU A 451 3.10 8.82 -15.32
CA LEU A 451 3.49 7.58 -15.97
C LEU A 451 2.69 7.29 -17.25
N ALA A 452 1.42 7.73 -17.29
CA ALA A 452 0.56 7.54 -18.47
C ALA A 452 1.11 8.28 -19.71
N VAL A 453 1.87 9.36 -19.51
CA VAL A 453 2.48 10.14 -20.58
C VAL A 453 3.95 9.76 -20.79
N THR A 454 4.70 9.52 -19.70
CA THR A 454 6.14 9.28 -19.79
C THR A 454 6.50 7.87 -20.28
N ILE A 455 5.71 6.83 -19.97
CA ILE A 455 6.00 5.46 -20.44
C ILE A 455 5.88 5.34 -21.97
N PRO A 456 4.80 5.80 -22.63
CA PRO A 456 4.73 5.79 -24.09
C PRO A 456 5.84 6.61 -24.73
N LEU A 457 6.19 7.76 -24.14
CA LEU A 457 7.27 8.61 -24.63
C LEU A 457 8.64 7.91 -24.52
N ALA A 458 8.91 7.24 -23.40
CA ALA A 458 10.13 6.46 -23.20
C ALA A 458 10.24 5.28 -24.18
N LEU A 459 9.15 4.56 -24.42
CA LEU A 459 9.09 3.50 -25.45
C LEU A 459 9.34 4.06 -26.85
N LEU A 460 8.79 5.22 -27.18
CA LEU A 460 8.99 5.87 -28.47
C LEU A 460 10.47 6.25 -28.67
N VAL A 461 11.12 6.78 -27.63
CA VAL A 461 12.56 7.09 -27.63
C VAL A 461 13.44 5.87 -27.85
N ILE A 462 13.02 4.67 -27.41
CA ILE A 462 13.75 3.42 -27.68
C ILE A 462 13.43 2.88 -29.08
N LEU A 463 12.16 2.87 -29.48
CA LEU A 463 11.70 2.23 -30.71
C LEU A 463 12.03 3.03 -31.97
N VAL A 464 11.89 4.36 -31.98
CA VAL A 464 12.13 5.18 -33.18
C VAL A 464 13.57 5.06 -33.69
N PRO A 465 14.61 5.19 -32.84
CA PRO A 465 15.99 4.99 -33.28
C PRO A 465 16.29 3.54 -33.69
N LEU A 466 15.65 2.56 -33.04
CA LEU A 466 15.77 1.14 -33.40
C LEU A 466 15.22 0.86 -34.81
N PHE A 467 14.06 1.44 -35.13
CA PHE A 467 13.44 1.33 -36.46
C PHE A 467 14.22 2.09 -37.55
N MET A 468 14.76 3.27 -37.24
CA MET A 468 15.58 4.04 -38.20
C MET A 468 16.93 3.38 -38.49
N ASN A 469 17.55 2.74 -37.50
CA ASN A 469 18.91 2.17 -37.60
C ASN A 469 18.91 0.64 -37.75
N MET A 470 17.94 0.09 -38.49
CA MET A 470 17.77 -1.36 -38.68
C MET A 470 19.00 -2.05 -39.31
N ASN A 471 19.89 -1.28 -39.96
CA ASN A 471 21.16 -1.76 -40.53
C ASN A 471 22.28 -1.98 -39.49
N ILE A 472 22.28 -1.25 -38.37
CA ILE A 472 23.27 -1.38 -37.28
C ILE A 472 22.95 -2.61 -36.41
N ALA A 473 21.69 -3.07 -36.43
CA ALA A 473 21.21 -4.23 -35.67
C ALA A 473 21.77 -5.60 -36.12
N ARG A 474 22.58 -5.64 -37.20
CA ARG A 474 23.20 -6.88 -37.68
C ARG A 474 24.37 -7.36 -36.82
N ASN A 475 25.04 -6.45 -36.09
CA ASN A 475 26.14 -6.78 -35.18
C ASN A 475 25.66 -6.73 -33.72
N PRO A 476 25.73 -7.84 -32.95
CA PRO A 476 25.23 -7.89 -31.57
C PRO A 476 25.91 -6.88 -30.63
N ILE A 477 27.19 -6.57 -30.86
CA ILE A 477 27.99 -5.70 -29.98
C ILE A 477 27.62 -4.22 -30.16
N MET A 478 27.51 -3.74 -31.41
CA MET A 478 27.10 -2.35 -31.69
C MET A 478 25.62 -2.09 -31.34
N LEU A 479 24.77 -3.13 -31.39
CA LEU A 479 23.38 -3.02 -30.97
C LEU A 479 23.28 -2.74 -29.46
N ILE A 480 24.11 -3.39 -28.64
CA ILE A 480 24.09 -3.21 -27.18
C ILE A 480 24.51 -1.79 -26.80
N ASP A 481 25.62 -1.25 -27.32
CA ASP A 481 26.04 0.13 -27.02
C ASP A 481 25.01 1.17 -27.46
N PHE A 482 24.38 0.96 -28.62
CA PHE A 482 23.35 1.86 -29.12
C PHE A 482 22.10 1.85 -28.24
N ILE A 483 21.72 0.68 -27.69
CA ILE A 483 20.57 0.53 -26.80
C ILE A 483 20.88 1.10 -25.42
N ASP A 484 22.09 0.92 -24.89
CA ASP A 484 22.44 1.29 -23.51
C ASP A 484 22.28 2.80 -23.25
N ASP A 485 22.74 3.67 -24.15
CA ASP A 485 22.57 5.12 -23.99
C ASP A 485 21.10 5.55 -24.08
N LYS A 486 20.32 4.88 -24.94
CA LYS A 486 18.89 5.18 -25.14
C LYS A 486 18.06 4.68 -23.96
N LEU A 487 18.47 3.58 -23.34
CA LEU A 487 17.85 3.04 -22.13
C LEU A 487 18.01 4.02 -20.96
N VAL A 488 19.20 4.58 -20.76
CA VAL A 488 19.42 5.59 -19.72
C VAL A 488 18.56 6.84 -19.96
N LEU A 489 18.46 7.31 -21.21
CA LEU A 489 17.63 8.46 -21.55
C LEU A 489 16.13 8.17 -21.33
N ALA A 490 15.66 6.97 -21.69
CA ALA A 490 14.30 6.51 -21.42
C ALA A 490 14.01 6.45 -19.92
N LEU A 491 14.99 6.02 -19.10
CA LEU A 491 14.89 6.00 -17.65
C LEU A 491 14.71 7.41 -17.08
N PHE A 492 15.48 8.39 -17.57
CA PHE A 492 15.33 9.80 -17.14
C PHE A 492 13.95 10.38 -17.50
N ILE A 493 13.42 10.07 -18.69
CA ILE A 493 12.09 10.54 -19.11
C ILE A 493 10.98 10.05 -18.16
N VAL A 494 11.13 8.85 -17.61
CA VAL A 494 10.15 8.28 -16.67
C VAL A 494 10.36 8.81 -15.26
N ILE A 495 11.60 8.75 -14.74
CA ILE A 495 11.89 9.03 -13.33
C ILE A 495 11.85 10.53 -13.02
N VAL A 496 12.38 11.40 -13.89
CA VAL A 496 12.54 12.84 -13.60
C VAL A 496 11.19 13.52 -13.37
N PRO A 497 10.20 13.43 -14.28
CA PRO A 497 8.91 14.10 -14.08
C PRO A 497 8.18 13.54 -12.86
N LEU A 498 8.16 12.22 -12.69
CA LEU A 498 7.53 11.55 -11.55
C LEU A 498 8.13 12.05 -10.23
N SER A 499 9.46 12.12 -10.15
CA SER A 499 10.18 12.62 -8.99
C SER A 499 9.83 14.08 -8.67
N ILE A 500 9.77 14.95 -9.68
CA ILE A 500 9.46 16.38 -9.49
C ILE A 500 8.03 16.57 -8.97
N PHE A 501 7.03 15.93 -9.60
CA PHE A 501 5.63 16.08 -9.19
C PHE A 501 5.38 15.50 -7.79
N HIS A 502 5.99 14.37 -7.46
CA HIS A 502 5.92 13.78 -6.12
C HIS A 502 6.53 14.71 -5.06
N GLU A 503 7.72 15.23 -5.30
CA GLU A 503 8.40 16.15 -4.37
C GLU A 503 7.62 17.47 -4.18
N LEU A 504 7.04 18.04 -5.25
CA LEU A 504 6.23 19.25 -5.15
C LEU A 504 4.96 19.03 -4.31
N LYS A 505 4.26 17.90 -4.51
CA LYS A 505 3.10 17.52 -3.69
C LYS A 505 3.50 17.33 -2.22
N ALA A 506 4.60 16.60 -1.98
CA ALA A 506 5.12 16.33 -0.65
C ALA A 506 5.53 17.60 0.10
N ARG A 507 6.28 18.51 -0.56
CA ARG A 507 6.69 19.80 0.03
C ARG A 507 5.50 20.67 0.40
N ARG A 508 4.48 20.74 -0.47
CA ARG A 508 3.26 21.49 -0.20
C ARG A 508 2.53 20.93 1.02
N LYS A 509 2.38 19.61 1.12
CA LYS A 509 1.77 18.93 2.28
C LYS A 509 2.55 19.23 3.56
N ARG A 510 3.88 19.02 3.57
CA ARG A 510 4.78 19.30 4.71
C ARG A 510 4.68 20.74 5.18
N LYS A 511 4.62 21.72 4.27
CA LYS A 511 4.52 23.15 4.62
C LYS A 511 3.19 23.50 5.29
N LEU A 512 2.08 22.97 4.78
CA LEU A 512 0.75 23.20 5.37
C LEU A 512 0.65 22.54 6.75
N GLU A 513 1.19 21.33 6.87
CA GLU A 513 1.22 20.58 8.12
C GLU A 513 2.10 21.25 9.19
N SER A 514 3.27 21.79 8.82
CA SER A 514 4.15 22.47 9.77
C SER A 514 3.56 23.76 10.37
N SER A 515 2.66 24.42 9.66
CA SER A 515 1.94 25.63 10.12
C SER A 515 0.70 25.30 10.95
N PHE A 516 0.23 24.05 10.92
CA PHE A 516 -1.03 23.65 11.55
C PHE A 516 -1.04 23.76 13.08
N PRO A 517 0.03 23.41 13.83
CA PRO A 517 0.06 23.58 15.28
C PRO A 517 -0.08 25.04 15.71
N ASP A 518 0.56 25.96 14.98
CA ASP A 518 0.46 27.40 15.25
C ASP A 518 -0.95 27.94 14.99
N PHE A 519 -1.63 27.42 13.96
CA PHE A 519 -3.05 27.71 13.72
C PHE A 519 -3.92 27.24 14.89
N LEU A 520 -3.76 26.01 15.36
CA LEU A 520 -4.50 25.49 16.51
C LEU A 520 -4.21 26.29 17.78
N LYS A 521 -2.95 26.65 18.02
CA LYS A 521 -2.54 27.45 19.19
C LYS A 521 -3.20 28.83 19.20
N LYS A 522 -3.24 29.51 18.04
CA LYS A 522 -3.94 30.80 17.88
C LYS A 522 -5.44 30.67 18.07
N LEU A 523 -6.04 29.58 17.55
CA LEU A 523 -7.45 29.28 17.72
C LEU A 523 -7.80 29.04 19.20
N ALA A 524 -6.98 28.24 19.90
CA ALA A 524 -7.10 27.97 21.33
C ALA A 524 -7.01 29.26 22.15
N SER A 525 -5.94 30.06 21.95
CA SER A 525 -5.74 31.30 22.72
C SER A 525 -6.84 32.34 22.45
N THR A 526 -7.45 32.33 21.27
CA THR A 526 -8.56 33.22 20.95
C THR A 526 -9.88 32.71 21.55
N ASN A 527 -10.06 31.40 21.65
CA ASN A 527 -11.22 30.83 22.32
C ASN A 527 -11.16 30.99 23.84
N GLU A 528 -9.97 30.91 24.44
CA GLU A 528 -9.73 31.20 25.87
C GLU A 528 -10.15 32.63 26.28
N THR A 529 -10.14 33.60 25.36
CA THR A 529 -10.65 34.96 25.64
C THR A 529 -12.18 35.05 25.60
N GLY A 530 -12.87 33.92 25.44
CA GLY A 530 -14.32 33.82 25.38
C GLY A 530 -14.92 34.00 23.98
N MET A 531 -14.10 34.12 22.92
CA MET A 531 -14.62 34.17 21.55
C MET A 531 -15.14 32.80 21.11
N THR A 532 -16.25 32.79 20.36
CA THR A 532 -16.76 31.55 19.75
C THR A 532 -15.75 31.00 18.72
N LEU A 533 -15.78 29.69 18.47
CA LEU A 533 -14.98 29.05 17.43
C LEU A 533 -15.19 29.69 16.06
N ARG A 534 -16.43 30.11 15.75
CA ARG A 534 -16.80 30.83 14.53
C ARG A 534 -16.07 32.17 14.41
N ASP A 535 -16.08 32.98 15.46
CA ASP A 535 -15.46 34.30 15.45
C ASP A 535 -13.93 34.22 15.43
N ALA A 536 -13.37 33.22 16.11
CA ALA A 536 -11.94 32.94 16.07
C ALA A 536 -11.48 32.57 14.65
N ILE A 537 -12.23 31.71 13.94
CA ILE A 537 -11.97 31.38 12.52
C ILE A 537 -12.09 32.62 11.63
N ARG A 538 -13.11 33.47 11.85
CA ARG A 538 -13.29 34.73 11.12
C ARG A 538 -12.10 35.67 11.28
N LEU A 539 -11.60 35.82 12.50
CA LEU A 539 -10.45 36.67 12.80
C LEU A 539 -9.19 36.17 12.09
N MET A 540 -8.93 34.86 12.16
CA MET A 540 -7.77 34.25 11.50
C MET A 540 -7.86 34.31 9.96
N ALA A 541 -9.06 34.17 9.37
CA ALA A 541 -9.25 34.26 7.92
C ALA A 541 -8.89 35.64 7.35
N LYS A 542 -8.93 36.70 8.17
CA LYS A 542 -8.48 38.05 7.79
C LYS A 542 -6.96 38.22 7.84
N SER A 543 -6.24 37.32 8.50
CA SER A 543 -4.78 37.37 8.60
C SER A 543 -4.13 36.61 7.43
N ASP A 544 -3.19 37.27 6.74
CA ASP A 544 -2.49 36.72 5.55
C ASP A 544 -1.08 36.18 5.85
N THR A 545 -0.74 36.02 7.13
CA THR A 545 0.65 35.81 7.55
C THR A 545 1.16 34.37 7.34
N ASP A 546 0.27 33.39 7.15
CA ASP A 546 0.62 31.97 7.22
C ASP A 546 0.31 31.19 5.92
N SER A 547 1.03 30.09 5.71
CA SER A 547 0.85 29.16 4.59
C SER A 547 -0.56 28.56 4.54
N LEU A 548 -1.22 28.50 5.70
CA LEU A 548 -2.57 28.00 5.89
C LEU A 548 -3.66 29.05 5.57
N SER A 549 -3.32 30.34 5.42
CA SER A 549 -4.30 31.42 5.27
C SER A 549 -5.30 31.17 4.13
N LYS A 550 -4.83 30.65 2.99
CA LYS A 550 -5.70 30.28 1.85
C LYS A 550 -6.72 29.20 2.21
N GLU A 551 -6.34 28.24 3.04
CA GLU A 551 -7.23 27.15 3.45
C GLU A 551 -8.17 27.60 4.58
N ILE A 552 -7.71 28.45 5.51
CA ILE A 552 -8.55 29.07 6.55
C ILE A 552 -9.63 29.95 5.90
N LYS A 553 -9.30 30.72 4.86
CA LYS A 553 -10.28 31.50 4.09
C LYS A 553 -11.36 30.64 3.44
N LYS A 554 -11.05 29.40 3.07
CA LYS A 554 -12.07 28.46 2.57
C LYS A 554 -12.99 27.99 3.69
N ILE A 555 -12.46 27.69 4.88
CA ILE A 555 -13.28 27.36 6.06
C ILE A 555 -14.24 28.51 6.37
N TRP A 556 -13.73 29.75 6.41
CA TRP A 556 -14.57 30.91 6.65
C TRP A 556 -15.62 31.10 5.56
N HIS A 557 -15.28 30.90 4.28
CA HIS A 557 -16.29 30.92 3.22
C HIS A 557 -17.35 29.86 3.47
N ASP A 558 -16.97 28.59 3.70
CA ASP A 558 -17.91 27.50 3.95
C ASP A 558 -18.91 27.88 5.07
N ILE A 559 -18.41 28.38 6.19
CA ILE A 559 -19.23 28.84 7.33
C ILE A 559 -20.05 30.09 7.00
N PHE A 560 -19.51 31.03 6.22
CA PHE A 560 -20.20 32.25 5.81
C PHE A 560 -21.38 31.95 4.87
N TRP A 561 -21.26 30.93 4.02
CA TRP A 561 -22.32 30.44 3.14
C TRP A 561 -23.40 29.62 3.87
N GLY A 562 -23.27 29.43 5.19
CA GLY A 562 -24.29 28.79 6.03
C GLY A 562 -24.02 27.33 6.41
N LEU A 563 -22.87 26.76 6.04
CA LEU A 563 -22.49 25.41 6.43
C LEU A 563 -22.17 25.36 7.94
N GLU A 564 -22.45 24.21 8.57
CA GLU A 564 -22.10 23.99 9.97
C GLU A 564 -20.58 24.07 10.18
N ILE A 565 -20.16 24.58 11.33
CA ILE A 565 -18.75 24.77 11.67
C ILE A 565 -18.01 23.42 11.65
N ASN A 566 -18.63 22.38 12.20
CA ASN A 566 -18.05 21.04 12.24
C ASN A 566 -17.80 20.52 10.83
N ASP A 567 -18.77 20.66 9.95
CA ASP A 567 -18.69 20.29 8.54
C ASP A 567 -17.60 21.08 7.79
N GLY A 568 -17.45 22.39 8.07
CA GLY A 568 -16.37 23.22 7.53
C GLY A 568 -14.98 22.77 7.98
N LEU A 569 -14.84 22.35 9.25
CA LEU A 569 -13.61 21.77 9.79
C LEU A 569 -13.32 20.38 9.17
N ILE A 570 -14.33 19.53 9.04
CA ILE A 570 -14.19 18.22 8.41
C ILE A 570 -13.73 18.36 6.95
N ARG A 571 -14.35 19.28 6.19
CA ARG A 571 -13.91 19.59 4.82
C ARG A 571 -12.48 20.09 4.78
N PHE A 572 -12.03 20.86 5.76
CA PHE A 572 -10.64 21.28 5.87
C PHE A 572 -9.67 20.10 6.12
N ALA A 573 -10.03 19.16 7.00
CA ALA A 573 -9.29 17.91 7.17
C ALA A 573 -9.18 17.13 5.85
N ASN A 574 -10.32 16.93 5.18
CA ASN A 574 -10.42 16.19 3.91
C ASN A 574 -9.66 16.85 2.75
N ARG A 575 -9.43 18.18 2.79
CA ARG A 575 -8.60 18.91 1.82
C ARG A 575 -7.09 18.70 2.05
N LEU A 576 -6.64 18.66 3.30
CA LEU A 576 -5.22 18.53 3.64
C LEU A 576 -4.74 17.07 3.66
N ARG A 577 -5.60 16.13 4.06
CA ARG A 577 -5.32 14.68 4.11
C ARG A 577 -4.00 14.35 4.83
N THR A 578 -3.77 14.97 5.98
CA THR A 578 -2.69 14.60 6.90
C THR A 578 -3.30 13.98 8.15
N GLN A 579 -2.61 13.00 8.74
CA GLN A 579 -3.10 12.32 9.93
C GLN A 579 -3.28 13.29 11.11
N VAL A 580 -2.32 14.21 11.29
CA VAL A 580 -2.32 15.22 12.37
C VAL A 580 -3.55 16.11 12.28
N VAL A 581 -3.81 16.66 11.08
CA VAL A 581 -4.95 17.56 10.86
C VAL A 581 -6.27 16.82 11.06
N THR A 582 -6.38 15.61 10.51
CA THR A 582 -7.60 14.79 10.62
C THR A 582 -7.90 14.46 12.08
N ARG A 583 -6.90 14.04 12.85
CA ARG A 583 -7.02 13.76 14.29
C ARG A 583 -7.44 14.99 15.08
N SER A 584 -6.70 16.08 14.96
CA SER A 584 -6.98 17.29 15.74
C SER A 584 -8.35 17.88 15.40
N LEU A 585 -8.76 17.87 14.12
CA LEU A 585 -10.09 18.36 13.73
C LEU A 585 -11.20 17.41 14.14
N SER A 586 -10.99 16.08 14.11
CA SER A 586 -11.92 15.11 14.66
C SER A 586 -12.13 15.32 16.17
N LEU A 587 -11.07 15.66 16.91
CA LEU A 587 -11.16 16.02 18.33
C LEU A 587 -11.97 17.29 18.56
N ILE A 588 -11.68 18.33 17.79
CA ILE A 588 -12.35 19.63 17.93
C ILE A 588 -13.83 19.52 17.58
N THR A 589 -14.17 18.78 16.53
CA THR A 589 -15.56 18.59 16.09
C THR A 589 -16.35 17.77 17.12
N LYS A 590 -15.81 16.67 17.63
CA LYS A 590 -16.48 15.89 18.69
C LYS A 590 -16.62 16.65 20.00
N ALA A 591 -15.63 17.44 20.38
CA ALA A 591 -15.77 18.31 21.54
C ALA A 591 -16.86 19.37 21.33
N ASN A 592 -16.90 20.01 20.16
CA ASN A 592 -17.88 21.04 19.83
C ASN A 592 -19.32 20.50 19.70
N GLU A 593 -19.49 19.23 19.29
CA GLU A 593 -20.80 18.55 19.29
C GLU A 593 -21.36 18.35 20.70
N SER A 594 -20.51 18.10 21.69
CA SER A 594 -20.92 17.79 23.07
C SER A 594 -20.87 18.99 24.02
N SER A 595 -19.95 19.94 23.81
CA SER A 595 -19.74 21.12 24.66
C SER A 595 -19.36 22.34 23.81
N GLY A 596 -19.87 23.52 24.16
CA GLY A 596 -19.50 24.77 23.51
C GLY A 596 -18.19 25.39 24.02
N ASP A 597 -17.67 24.92 25.16
CA ASP A 597 -16.39 25.36 25.72
C ASP A 597 -15.28 24.36 25.37
N ILE A 598 -14.53 24.68 24.31
CA ILE A 598 -13.54 23.81 23.71
C ILE A 598 -12.10 24.34 23.84
N GLY A 599 -11.87 25.40 24.62
CA GLY A 599 -10.57 26.06 24.72
C GLY A 599 -9.48 25.10 25.20
N GLU A 600 -9.81 24.34 26.24
CA GLU A 600 -8.93 23.30 26.78
C GLU A 600 -8.70 22.14 25.81
N VAL A 601 -9.72 21.74 25.06
CA VAL A 601 -9.60 20.71 24.02
C VAL A 601 -8.69 21.18 22.88
N LEU A 602 -8.85 22.42 22.44
CA LEU A 602 -8.02 23.06 21.42
C LEU A 602 -6.55 23.14 21.88
N MET A 603 -6.30 23.45 23.15
CA MET A 603 -4.95 23.46 23.71
C MET A 603 -4.30 22.06 23.68
N VAL A 604 -5.04 21.03 24.09
CA VAL A 604 -4.53 19.65 24.04
C VAL A 604 -4.24 19.24 22.59
N ALA A 605 -5.13 19.56 21.65
CA ALA A 605 -4.93 19.31 20.22
C ALA A 605 -3.70 20.05 19.66
N ALA A 606 -3.48 21.30 20.08
CA ALA A 606 -2.32 22.10 19.68
C ALA A 606 -1.01 21.52 20.24
N ARG A 607 -1.00 21.07 21.51
CA ARG A 607 0.16 20.41 22.13
C ARG A 607 0.50 19.10 21.44
N ASP A 608 -0.51 18.28 21.14
CA ASP A 608 -0.35 17.02 20.40
C ASP A 608 0.25 17.26 19.00
N ALA A 609 -0.37 18.16 18.23
CA ALA A 609 0.12 18.53 16.90
C ALA A 609 1.55 19.10 16.93
N SER A 610 1.90 19.87 17.96
CA SER A 610 3.26 20.41 18.16
C SER A 610 4.29 19.33 18.48
N SER A 611 3.94 18.39 19.36
CA SER A 611 4.79 17.26 19.73
C SER A 611 5.07 16.38 18.51
N GLU A 612 4.04 16.06 17.73
CA GLU A 612 4.20 15.29 16.51
C GLU A 612 5.05 16.00 15.45
N GLN A 613 4.85 17.31 15.28
CA GLN A 613 5.69 18.10 14.39
C GLN A 613 7.15 18.14 14.85
N GLY A 614 7.39 18.19 16.18
CA GLY A 614 8.71 18.04 16.79
C GLY A 614 9.36 16.71 16.44
N MET A 615 8.64 15.60 16.64
CA MET A 615 9.10 14.25 16.30
C MET A 615 9.41 14.08 14.81
N LYS A 616 8.58 14.65 13.91
CA LYS A 616 8.82 14.61 12.46
C LYS A 616 10.06 15.41 12.07
N ARG A 617 10.28 16.56 12.69
CA ARG A 617 11.48 17.38 12.47
C ARG A 617 12.74 16.65 12.95
N GLU A 618 12.71 16.06 14.13
CA GLU A 618 13.82 15.26 14.67
C GLU A 618 14.13 14.08 13.74
N ARG A 619 13.11 13.33 13.32
CA ARG A 619 13.26 12.25 12.33
C ARG A 619 13.92 12.73 11.04
N GLY A 620 13.46 13.85 10.48
CA GLY A 620 14.02 14.40 9.26
C GLY A 620 15.50 14.79 9.39
N MET A 621 15.89 15.35 10.55
CA MET A 621 17.29 15.70 10.82
C MET A 621 18.16 14.45 11.02
N SER A 622 17.70 13.47 11.80
CA SER A 622 18.43 12.21 12.01
C SER A 622 18.59 11.42 10.71
N MET A 623 17.54 11.33 9.89
CA MET A 623 17.58 10.61 8.63
C MET A 623 18.41 11.30 7.54
N MET A 624 18.56 12.64 7.61
CA MET A 624 19.41 13.39 6.68
C MET A 624 20.88 12.92 6.72
N ILE A 625 21.40 12.54 7.89
CA ILE A 625 22.77 12.04 8.05
C ILE A 625 22.96 10.76 7.24
N TYR A 626 22.01 9.83 7.30
CA TYR A 626 22.09 8.55 6.57
C TYR A 626 21.97 8.74 5.05
N ILE A 627 21.15 9.68 4.58
CA ILE A 627 21.12 10.05 3.16
C ILE A 627 22.54 10.49 2.73
N VAL A 628 23.19 11.38 3.50
CA VAL A 628 24.55 11.86 3.19
C VAL A 628 25.56 10.71 3.13
N ILE A 629 25.50 9.75 4.06
CA ILE A 629 26.38 8.57 4.06
C ILE A 629 26.19 7.77 2.76
N ILE A 630 24.96 7.49 2.35
CA ILE A 630 24.68 6.74 1.11
C ILE A 630 25.24 7.47 -0.11
N TYR A 631 25.14 8.81 -0.17
CA TYR A 631 25.75 9.61 -1.23
C TYR A 631 27.28 9.49 -1.25
N ILE A 632 27.93 9.58 -0.09
CA ILE A 632 29.38 9.42 0.01
C ILE A 632 29.79 8.02 -0.46
N SER A 633 29.10 6.97 0.00
CA SER A 633 29.38 5.59 -0.40
C SER A 633 29.22 5.37 -1.91
N PHE A 634 28.18 5.95 -2.52
CA PHE A 634 28.02 5.92 -3.97
C PHE A 634 29.17 6.65 -4.69
N MET A 635 29.59 7.82 -4.22
CA MET A 635 30.74 8.51 -4.81
C MET A 635 32.04 7.73 -4.68
N VAL A 636 32.27 7.07 -3.55
CA VAL A 636 33.42 6.17 -3.36
C VAL A 636 33.35 5.00 -4.33
N PHE A 637 32.18 4.37 -4.49
CA PHE A 637 31.99 3.27 -5.43
C PHE A 637 32.29 3.69 -6.88
N VAL A 638 31.72 4.82 -7.34
CA VAL A 638 31.99 5.33 -8.69
C VAL A 638 33.44 5.78 -8.84
N GLY A 639 34.03 6.40 -7.82
CA GLY A 639 35.42 6.83 -7.82
C GLY A 639 36.40 5.65 -7.92
N VAL A 640 36.17 4.57 -7.18
CA VAL A 640 37.02 3.36 -7.29
C VAL A 640 36.86 2.71 -8.65
N ILE A 641 35.63 2.58 -9.16
CA ILE A 641 35.39 2.04 -10.49
C ILE A 641 36.07 2.91 -11.57
N TYR A 642 36.00 4.23 -11.45
CA TYR A 642 36.67 5.17 -12.35
C TYR A 642 38.19 4.94 -12.36
N VAL A 643 38.81 4.81 -11.19
CA VAL A 643 40.24 4.51 -11.08
C VAL A 643 40.55 3.16 -11.73
N ILE A 644 39.79 2.11 -11.43
CA ILE A 644 40.00 0.79 -12.02
C ILE A 644 39.87 0.83 -13.55
N SER A 645 38.87 1.52 -14.08
CA SER A 645 38.60 1.58 -15.52
C SER A 645 39.67 2.36 -16.28
N THR A 646 40.15 3.49 -15.73
CA THR A 646 41.09 4.38 -16.44
C THR A 646 42.55 4.00 -16.25
N THR A 647 42.95 3.58 -15.05
CA THR A 647 44.34 3.23 -14.77
C THR A 647 44.57 1.74 -14.88
N PHE A 648 43.86 0.93 -14.08
CA PHE A 648 44.18 -0.50 -13.97
C PHE A 648 43.86 -1.27 -15.25
N LEU A 649 42.65 -1.12 -15.81
CA LEU A 649 42.24 -1.88 -17.00
C LEU A 649 43.02 -1.47 -18.25
N THR A 650 43.27 -0.17 -18.44
CA THR A 650 44.04 0.35 -19.59
C THR A 650 45.47 -0.18 -19.59
N GLU A 651 46.18 -0.09 -18.46
CA GLU A 651 47.56 -0.57 -18.34
C GLU A 651 47.67 -2.08 -18.57
N MET A 652 46.67 -2.85 -18.12
CA MET A 652 46.63 -4.30 -18.35
C MET A 652 46.32 -4.66 -19.80
N ALA A 653 45.42 -3.91 -20.47
CA ALA A 653 45.15 -4.10 -21.89
C ALA A 653 46.40 -3.81 -22.74
N GLU A 654 47.13 -2.73 -22.42
CA GLU A 654 48.39 -2.39 -23.08
C GLU A 654 49.49 -3.43 -22.81
N ALA A 655 49.67 -3.86 -21.56
CA ALA A 655 50.62 -4.90 -21.20
C ALA A 655 50.31 -6.25 -21.89
N GLY A 656 49.02 -6.58 -22.02
CA GLY A 656 48.55 -7.76 -22.75
C GLY A 656 48.88 -7.71 -24.24
N GLN A 657 48.69 -6.55 -24.88
CA GLN A 657 49.07 -6.35 -26.29
C GLN A 657 50.60 -6.41 -26.49
N GLN A 658 51.39 -5.83 -25.58
CA GLN A 658 52.85 -5.91 -25.64
C GLN A 658 53.35 -7.35 -25.47
N MET A 659 52.80 -8.12 -24.52
CA MET A 659 53.16 -9.52 -24.34
C MET A 659 52.69 -10.40 -25.52
N ALA A 660 51.52 -10.15 -26.10
CA ALA A 660 51.07 -10.83 -27.31
C ALA A 660 52.01 -10.58 -28.50
N SER A 661 52.55 -9.37 -28.65
CA SER A 661 53.52 -9.03 -29.69
C SER A 661 54.89 -9.69 -29.52
N SER A 662 55.23 -10.14 -28.30
CA SER A 662 56.51 -10.80 -27.99
C SER A 662 56.52 -12.33 -28.21
N GLY A 663 55.40 -12.91 -28.69
CA GLY A 663 55.31 -14.33 -29.04
C GLY A 663 55.32 -15.30 -27.84
N SER A 664 55.18 -14.78 -26.62
CA SER A 664 55.10 -15.59 -25.40
C SER A 664 53.71 -16.23 -25.26
N THR A 665 53.64 -17.52 -24.89
CA THR A 665 52.37 -18.24 -24.65
C THR A 665 51.53 -17.64 -23.51
N ALA A 666 52.17 -16.90 -22.60
CA ALA A 666 51.50 -16.08 -21.59
C ALA A 666 50.82 -14.82 -22.18
N GLY A 667 51.28 -14.30 -23.31
CA GLY A 667 50.67 -13.18 -24.03
C GLY A 667 49.32 -13.52 -24.68
N GLY A 668 49.08 -14.78 -25.04
CA GLY A 668 47.77 -15.24 -25.54
C GLY A 668 46.68 -15.25 -24.46
N PHE A 669 47.09 -15.31 -23.20
CA PHE A 669 46.20 -15.31 -22.04
C PHE A 669 45.72 -13.89 -21.68
N LEU A 670 46.62 -12.90 -21.69
CA LEU A 670 46.29 -11.47 -21.49
C LEU A 670 45.78 -10.77 -22.77
N GLY A 671 46.06 -11.29 -23.96
CA GLY A 671 45.63 -10.72 -25.24
C GLY A 671 44.14 -10.91 -25.57
N ASN A 672 43.40 -11.74 -24.81
CA ASN A 672 41.96 -11.95 -24.95
C ASN A 672 41.14 -11.18 -23.90
N PHE A 673 41.75 -10.18 -23.26
CA PHE A 673 41.07 -9.30 -22.31
C PHE A 673 40.26 -8.24 -23.07
N ASP A 674 38.93 -8.35 -23.04
CA ASP A 674 38.01 -7.38 -23.66
C ASP A 674 37.79 -6.17 -22.74
N LEU A 675 38.59 -5.12 -22.96
CA LEU A 675 38.50 -3.86 -22.23
C LEU A 675 37.11 -3.22 -22.34
N GLU A 676 36.50 -3.27 -23.53
CA GLU A 676 35.22 -2.62 -23.83
C GLU A 676 34.06 -3.31 -23.07
N TYR A 677 34.10 -4.64 -22.99
CA TYR A 677 33.14 -5.41 -22.21
C TYR A 677 33.16 -5.05 -20.71
N TYR A 678 34.34 -4.95 -20.08
CA TYR A 678 34.45 -4.60 -18.67
C TYR A 678 34.04 -3.15 -18.39
N THR A 679 34.41 -2.21 -19.27
CA THR A 679 33.98 -0.81 -19.17
C THR A 679 32.46 -0.69 -19.25
N ARG A 680 31.80 -1.41 -20.17
CA ARG A 680 30.33 -1.46 -20.25
C ARG A 680 29.70 -2.09 -19.00
N LEU A 681 30.28 -3.18 -18.50
CA LEU A 681 29.83 -3.84 -17.28
C LEU A 681 29.86 -2.89 -16.07
N PHE A 682 30.92 -2.09 -15.95
CA PHE A 682 31.06 -1.09 -14.89
C PHE A 682 30.12 0.10 -15.05
N LYS A 683 29.86 0.55 -16.29
CA LYS A 683 28.81 1.54 -16.56
C LYS A 683 27.46 1.05 -16.04
N HIS A 684 27.11 -0.21 -16.32
CA HIS A 684 25.87 -0.81 -15.82
C HIS A 684 25.85 -0.96 -14.31
N ALA A 685 26.97 -1.34 -13.70
CA ALA A 685 27.11 -1.38 -12.25
C ALA A 685 26.86 -0.01 -11.61
N SER A 686 27.42 1.06 -12.16
CA SER A 686 27.25 2.43 -11.66
C SER A 686 25.79 2.91 -11.76
N ILE A 687 25.14 2.68 -12.90
CA ILE A 687 23.74 3.07 -13.11
C ILE A 687 22.82 2.28 -12.16
N LEU A 688 23.02 0.97 -12.07
CA LEU A 688 22.20 0.10 -11.23
C LEU A 688 22.39 0.41 -9.75
N GLN A 689 23.63 0.66 -9.33
CA GLN A 689 23.95 1.08 -7.98
C GLN A 689 23.38 2.46 -7.65
N GLY A 690 23.42 3.40 -8.60
CA GLY A 690 22.83 4.73 -8.43
C GLY A 690 21.31 4.69 -8.30
N LEU A 691 20.64 3.85 -9.09
CA LEU A 691 19.21 3.58 -8.97
C LEU A 691 18.89 3.01 -7.58
N SER A 692 19.57 1.93 -7.21
CA SER A 692 19.34 1.19 -5.96
C SER A 692 19.65 2.01 -4.71
N SER A 693 20.83 2.63 -4.65
CA SER A 693 21.26 3.51 -3.56
C SER A 693 20.33 4.72 -3.41
N GLY A 694 19.82 5.26 -4.52
CA GLY A 694 18.87 6.38 -4.49
C GLY A 694 17.49 5.99 -3.94
N LEU A 695 16.97 4.84 -4.35
CA LEU A 695 15.69 4.32 -3.83
C LEU A 695 15.80 4.04 -2.33
N MET A 696 16.92 3.46 -1.93
CA MET A 696 17.27 3.21 -0.54
C MET A 696 17.35 4.51 0.28
N ALA A 697 18.04 5.54 -0.24
CA ALA A 697 18.15 6.83 0.42
C ALA A 697 16.77 7.48 0.68
N GLY A 698 15.82 7.34 -0.25
CA GLY A 698 14.45 7.86 -0.01
C GLY A 698 13.61 6.99 0.91
N ALA A 699 13.73 5.66 0.81
CA ALA A 699 13.04 4.73 1.69
C ALA A 699 13.38 4.98 3.16
N MET A 700 14.67 5.22 3.45
CA MET A 700 15.16 5.55 4.78
C MET A 700 14.91 7.01 5.16
N GLY A 701 15.23 7.92 4.23
CA GLY A 701 15.21 9.36 4.43
C GLY A 701 13.83 9.92 4.71
N GLU A 702 12.89 9.58 3.84
CA GLU A 702 11.56 10.18 3.79
C GLU A 702 10.44 9.20 4.10
N GLY A 703 10.75 7.94 4.38
CA GLY A 703 9.78 6.88 4.65
C GLY A 703 8.99 6.43 3.42
N SER A 704 9.41 6.82 2.20
CA SER A 704 8.76 6.37 0.96
C SER A 704 9.78 6.09 -0.14
N VAL A 705 9.61 4.96 -0.83
CA VAL A 705 10.47 4.57 -1.97
C VAL A 705 10.32 5.56 -3.12
N LEU A 706 9.11 6.10 -3.34
CA LEU A 706 8.83 7.12 -4.37
C LEU A 706 9.63 8.40 -4.14
N SER A 707 9.83 8.81 -2.89
CA SER A 707 10.71 9.93 -2.55
C SER A 707 12.18 9.67 -2.92
N GLY A 708 12.59 8.41 -3.03
CA GLY A 708 13.95 8.01 -3.42
C GLY A 708 14.28 8.27 -4.87
N LEU A 709 13.27 8.40 -5.74
CA LEU A 709 13.46 8.65 -7.16
C LEU A 709 14.27 9.93 -7.44
N LYS A 710 14.20 10.95 -6.58
CA LYS A 710 15.02 12.16 -6.72
C LYS A 710 16.50 11.87 -6.48
N HIS A 711 16.80 11.03 -5.49
CA HIS A 711 18.15 10.62 -5.16
C HIS A 711 18.70 9.70 -6.25
N SER A 712 17.89 8.75 -6.73
CA SER A 712 18.24 7.89 -7.87
C SER A 712 18.54 8.69 -9.12
N THR A 713 17.72 9.70 -9.43
CA THR A 713 17.94 10.59 -10.57
C THR A 713 19.30 11.28 -10.50
N ILE A 714 19.63 11.86 -9.34
CA ILE A 714 20.90 12.56 -9.13
C ILE A 714 22.08 11.58 -9.24
N MET A 715 21.99 10.42 -8.60
CA MET A 715 23.07 9.43 -8.62
C MET A 715 23.29 8.82 -10.00
N ILE A 716 22.22 8.47 -10.72
CA ILE A 716 22.31 7.97 -12.10
C ILE A 716 22.90 9.05 -13.01
N ALA A 717 22.51 10.32 -12.85
CA ALA A 717 23.09 11.42 -13.63
C ALA A 717 24.60 11.55 -13.39
N ILE A 718 25.05 11.43 -12.14
CA ILE A 718 26.47 11.51 -11.80
C ILE A 718 27.23 10.30 -12.38
N GLY A 719 26.72 9.07 -12.18
CA GLY A 719 27.33 7.86 -12.72
C GLY A 719 27.42 7.89 -14.25
N TYR A 720 26.33 8.24 -14.93
CA TYR A 720 26.30 8.35 -16.39
C TYR A 720 27.25 9.44 -16.92
N THR A 721 27.31 10.61 -16.27
CA THR A 721 28.20 11.71 -16.68
C THR A 721 29.66 11.30 -16.57
N ILE A 722 30.04 10.62 -15.49
CA ILE A 722 31.41 10.15 -15.28
C ILE A 722 31.83 9.18 -16.39
N PHE A 723 30.98 8.19 -16.69
CA PHE A 723 31.24 7.18 -17.71
C PHE A 723 31.14 7.65 -19.16
N THR A 724 30.51 8.79 -19.42
CA THR A 724 30.34 9.31 -20.79
C THR A 724 31.38 10.39 -21.12
N LEU A 725 31.87 11.13 -20.12
CA LEU A 725 32.80 12.23 -20.33
C LEU A 725 34.25 11.91 -19.97
N PHE A 726 34.49 10.97 -19.04
CA PHE A 726 35.83 10.76 -18.46
C PHE A 726 36.39 9.33 -18.65
N ILE A 727 35.55 8.37 -19.05
CA ILE A 727 35.92 7.00 -19.43
C ILE A 727 35.45 6.84 -20.88
#